data_AF-A0A328BW99-F1
#
_entry.id   AF-A0A328BW99-F1
#
_cell.length_a   1.000
_cell.length_b   1.000
_cell.length_c   1.000
_cell.angle_alpha   90.00
_cell.angle_beta   90.00
_cell.angle_gamma   90.00
#
_symmetry.space_group_name_H-M   'P 1'
#
loop_
_entity.id
_entity.type
_entity.pdbx_description
1 polymer ?
#
loop_
_entity_poly.entity_id
_entity_poly.type
_entity_poly.pdbx_seq_one_letter_code
_entity_poly.pdbx_strand_id
1 'polypeptide(L)'
;MKTKQKLSVLALAISIGIVSESSQANTEYVQGTVLSDKVFYQIGGGSAVMPPPSRKRPNELSIGIGWKSNLTCGNFDIKTTIKNQLNGITEGFKDLYGNVIESATGAVASLPAMIIQRANPQLYDILSNGMYQAKLDFDSLKTSCEEMSNHLADYVMDSKWAKMAGLENYKEIASTETDAKKAKKKSEQEQGSKGITWIGGVKKGGMGQQAIDVIKDVVGAGFNMSLGRAPTAKGAIPKTQCDGMLCTEWQSPEDMAEYAKRILGEKTMTTCDNCGNKKTKAGTGLAPEIENQTKIKATQLEELLNAEAISAEKLNQLSTSTVAVTRGLIESLKEDPDASILGFRLAQELAISKELEKALVLRRVILTGMKEPNVSNNEGAQEELEKSLKMLDREIEQVKLEMELQRSISNNTAIAILNNRMVEQQRALDSNTPDDNKKLHNLSKDSGANILDTSNSNLFTSLDRYIPIPSSDSSGLGNIYASYTSSINGNAPYSPIGVIAGSAKDQAMGLLRQFEGFISTAKYDVNAPRVGYGSDTITRADGTVVKVTSNTTTTREDAERDLARRTHEYSTQIQREIGSSTWNNLTPSAQAALISYTYNYGTLNKTKSVIAAAQAAAESGDMAKLAIAIRNRSVDNNGVNSRRRNQEADYISNN
;
A
#
# COMPACT_ATOMS: atom_id res chain seq x y z
N MET A 1 21.84 66.16 44.27
CA MET A 1 22.67 66.87 43.27
C MET A 1 23.86 65.98 42.90
N LYS A 2 24.20 65.95 41.60
CA LYS A 2 25.40 65.37 40.98
C LYS A 2 25.40 63.86 40.63
N THR A 3 24.85 63.63 39.45
CA THR A 3 25.40 62.77 38.39
C THR A 3 26.93 62.79 38.30
N LYS A 4 27.54 61.64 37.96
CA LYS A 4 28.39 61.48 36.77
C LYS A 4 28.73 60.01 36.48
N GLN A 5 28.51 59.65 35.22
CA GLN A 5 28.87 58.42 34.54
C GLN A 5 30.39 58.22 34.45
N LYS A 6 30.81 56.94 34.41
CA LYS A 6 31.51 56.27 33.29
C LYS A 6 32.41 55.15 33.85
N LEU A 7 32.21 53.91 33.42
CA LEU A 7 33.19 53.23 32.57
C LEU A 7 32.62 51.90 32.04
N SER A 8 32.95 51.64 30.79
CA SER A 8 32.63 50.48 29.98
C SER A 8 33.74 49.44 30.10
N VAL A 9 33.35 48.16 30.19
CA VAL A 9 34.00 46.97 29.59
C VAL A 9 35.42 46.62 30.07
N LEU A 10 35.58 45.47 30.74
CA LEU A 10 36.08 44.22 30.12
C LEU A 10 36.21 43.08 31.16
N ALA A 11 35.65 41.92 30.80
CA ALA A 11 36.01 40.56 31.21
C ALA A 11 36.13 40.20 32.70
N LEU A 12 35.12 39.46 33.20
CA LEU A 12 35.41 38.24 33.95
C LEU A 12 34.31 37.20 33.68
N ALA A 13 34.73 36.09 33.08
CA ALA A 13 33.94 34.92 32.81
C ALA A 13 33.50 34.26 34.14
N ILE A 14 32.20 34.07 34.32
CA ILE A 14 31.66 33.11 35.28
C ILE A 14 30.90 32.08 34.44
N SER A 15 31.56 30.95 34.30
CA SER A 15 31.07 29.68 33.78
C SER A 15 29.88 29.19 34.62
N ILE A 16 28.67 29.53 34.19
CA ILE A 16 27.47 28.78 34.54
C ILE A 16 27.35 27.67 33.50
N GLY A 17 27.77 26.47 33.88
CA GLY A 17 27.52 25.26 33.12
C GLY A 17 26.02 25.02 33.01
N ILE A 18 25.43 25.51 31.91
CA ILE A 18 24.14 25.03 31.45
C ILE A 18 24.43 23.64 30.87
N VAL A 19 24.18 22.61 31.68
CA VAL A 19 24.01 21.26 31.15
C VAL A 19 22.68 21.27 30.42
N SER A 20 22.71 21.67 29.14
CA SER A 20 21.63 21.40 28.23
C SER A 20 21.60 19.88 28.07
N GLU A 21 20.71 19.19 28.79
CA GLU A 21 20.26 17.86 28.40
C GLU A 21 19.43 18.01 27.12
N SER A 22 20.11 18.31 26.02
CA SER A 22 19.63 17.91 24.71
C SER A 22 19.83 16.41 24.62
N SER A 23 18.82 15.67 25.04
CA SER A 23 18.67 14.25 24.70
C SER A 23 18.35 14.14 23.21
N GLN A 24 19.29 14.58 22.36
CA GLN A 24 19.43 14.04 21.03
C GLN A 24 19.84 12.59 21.26
N ALA A 25 18.86 11.70 21.31
CA ALA A 25 19.15 10.31 21.03
C ALA A 25 19.52 10.27 19.55
N ASN A 26 20.80 10.53 19.27
CA ASN A 26 21.46 9.94 18.13
C ASN A 26 21.12 8.46 18.23
N THR A 27 20.31 7.96 17.30
CA THR A 27 20.47 6.59 16.83
C THR A 27 21.77 6.54 16.03
N GLU A 28 22.88 6.92 16.65
CA GLU A 28 24.19 6.41 16.28
C GLU A 28 24.12 4.95 16.70
N TYR A 29 23.76 4.09 15.75
CA TYR A 29 24.21 2.72 15.80
C TYR A 29 25.72 2.80 15.95
N VAL A 30 26.21 2.58 17.17
CA VAL A 30 27.62 2.53 17.49
C VAL A 30 28.22 1.49 16.55
N GLN A 31 28.89 1.95 15.50
CA GLN A 31 29.75 1.09 14.70
C GLN A 31 30.83 0.58 15.64
N GLY A 32 30.75 -0.72 15.97
CA GLY A 32 31.70 -1.38 16.87
C GLY A 32 31.10 -2.02 18.12
N THR A 33 29.89 -2.56 18.06
CA THR A 33 29.46 -3.48 19.13
C THR A 33 30.42 -4.66 19.22
N VAL A 34 30.86 -5.00 20.42
CA VAL A 34 31.69 -6.19 20.77
C VAL A 34 31.00 -7.53 20.43
N LEU A 35 29.81 -7.47 19.82
CA LEU A 35 28.99 -8.59 19.39
C LEU A 35 29.24 -8.85 17.90
N SER A 36 29.50 -10.12 17.57
CA SER A 36 29.54 -10.58 16.19
C SER A 36 28.22 -10.29 15.47
N ASP A 37 28.30 -9.80 14.22
CA ASP A 37 27.14 -9.55 13.35
C ASP A 37 26.19 -10.76 13.29
N LYS A 38 26.73 -11.99 13.33
CA LYS A 38 25.93 -13.22 13.35
C LYS A 38 25.04 -13.30 14.59
N VAL A 39 25.59 -13.00 15.77
CA VAL A 39 24.83 -12.99 17.03
C VAL A 39 23.81 -11.85 17.00
N PHE A 40 24.20 -10.68 16.49
CA PHE A 40 23.32 -9.52 16.35
C PHE A 40 22.07 -9.83 15.52
N TYR A 41 22.20 -10.48 14.36
CA TYR A 41 21.05 -10.85 13.54
C TYR A 41 20.28 -12.07 14.08
N GLN A 42 20.94 -13.00 14.79
CA GLN A 42 20.27 -14.14 15.44
C GLN A 42 19.31 -13.73 16.55
N ILE A 43 19.64 -12.66 17.29
CA ILE A 43 18.77 -12.13 18.35
C ILE A 43 17.71 -11.14 17.83
N GLY A 44 17.66 -10.93 16.51
CA GLY A 44 16.71 -10.00 15.88
C GLY A 44 17.12 -8.53 15.93
N GLY A 45 18.40 -8.23 16.17
CA GLY A 45 18.95 -6.87 16.19
C GLY A 45 19.01 -6.21 17.56
N GLY A 46 19.29 -4.90 17.58
CA GLY A 46 19.64 -4.14 18.78
C GLY A 46 18.47 -3.52 19.58
N SER A 47 17.24 -3.50 19.05
CA SER A 47 16.06 -2.99 19.76
C SER A 47 14.84 -3.88 19.55
N ALA A 48 14.25 -4.35 20.66
CA ALA A 48 13.04 -5.18 20.64
C ALA A 48 11.74 -4.37 20.45
N VAL A 49 11.80 -3.03 20.58
CA VAL A 49 10.62 -2.16 20.55
C VAL A 49 10.85 -1.00 19.59
N MET A 50 9.86 -0.72 18.75
CA MET A 50 9.89 0.45 17.88
C MET A 50 9.81 1.74 18.70
N PRO A 51 10.61 2.77 18.37
CA PRO A 51 10.55 4.04 19.05
C PRO A 51 9.14 4.69 18.95
N PRO A 52 8.78 5.58 19.88
CA PRO A 52 7.53 6.31 19.79
C PRO A 52 7.53 7.20 18.52
N PRO A 53 6.36 7.47 17.89
CA PRO A 53 6.30 8.28 16.68
C PRO A 53 6.80 9.71 16.90
N SER A 54 6.56 10.23 18.10
CA SER A 54 7.04 11.52 18.59
C SER A 54 7.33 11.38 20.07
N ARG A 55 8.37 12.06 20.56
CA ARG A 55 8.65 12.14 22.01
C ARG A 55 8.04 13.39 22.66
N LYS A 56 7.45 14.28 21.86
CA LYS A 56 6.72 15.44 22.37
C LYS A 56 5.41 14.99 23.01
N ARG A 57 5.02 15.70 24.07
CA ARG A 57 3.70 15.53 24.69
C ARG A 57 2.66 16.31 23.87
N PRO A 58 1.53 15.71 23.49
CA PRO A 58 0.43 16.43 22.89
C PRO A 58 -0.08 17.53 23.83
N ASN A 59 -0.48 18.67 23.26
CA ASN A 59 -1.11 19.73 24.04
C ASN A 59 -2.53 19.32 24.45
N GLU A 60 -2.99 19.83 25.61
CA GLU A 60 -4.39 19.72 25.98
C GLU A 60 -5.24 20.53 24.98
N LEU A 61 -6.20 19.86 24.35
CA LEU A 61 -7.18 20.47 23.46
C LEU A 61 -8.51 20.55 24.22
N SER A 62 -8.80 21.71 24.77
CA SER A 62 -10.13 21.98 25.33
C SER A 62 -11.01 22.65 24.28
N ILE A 63 -12.20 22.11 24.03
CA ILE A 63 -13.31 22.93 23.54
C ILE A 63 -13.63 23.89 24.70
N GLY A 64 -13.65 25.21 24.46
CA GLY A 64 -13.81 26.22 25.52
C GLY A 64 -15.04 26.05 26.42
N ILE A 65 -15.17 26.90 27.45
CA ILE A 65 -16.18 26.87 28.54
C ILE A 65 -17.62 27.19 28.03
N GLY A 66 -18.10 26.44 27.04
CA GLY A 66 -19.46 26.53 26.49
C GLY A 66 -20.08 25.19 26.12
N TRP A 67 -19.38 24.08 26.38
CA TRP A 67 -19.84 22.72 26.03
C TRP A 67 -20.30 21.88 27.23
N LYS A 68 -20.08 22.35 28.47
CA LYS A 68 -20.77 21.81 29.65
C LYS A 68 -22.13 22.49 29.82
N SER A 69 -23.04 22.27 28.88
CA SER A 69 -24.45 22.46 29.16
C SER A 69 -25.24 21.65 28.15
N ASN A 70 -25.71 20.50 28.62
CA ASN A 70 -27.00 19.95 28.27
C ASN A 70 -27.28 19.86 26.75
N LEU A 71 -27.08 18.68 26.19
CA LEU A 71 -27.73 18.22 24.94
C LEU A 71 -29.28 18.19 25.05
N THR A 72 -29.87 18.93 25.98
CA THR A 72 -31.30 19.24 26.02
C THR A 72 -31.50 20.59 25.32
N CYS A 73 -32.18 20.56 24.19
CA CYS A 73 -32.72 21.74 23.52
C CYS A 73 -33.34 22.70 24.52
N GLY A 74 -32.66 23.82 24.79
CA GLY A 74 -33.03 24.66 25.92
C GLY A 74 -32.44 26.05 25.82
N ASN A 75 -33.10 26.91 25.05
CA ASN A 75 -33.22 28.33 25.39
C ASN A 75 -34.41 29.00 24.64
N PHE A 76 -35.60 28.40 24.65
CA PHE A 76 -36.78 29.02 24.05
C PHE A 76 -37.46 29.95 25.06
N ASP A 77 -37.61 31.22 24.69
CA ASP A 77 -38.37 32.19 25.47
C ASP A 77 -39.88 31.94 25.28
N ILE A 78 -40.47 31.31 26.31
CA ILE A 78 -41.91 31.01 26.42
C ILE A 78 -42.75 32.28 26.24
N LYS A 79 -42.29 33.45 26.70
CA LYS A 79 -43.06 34.70 26.59
C LYS A 79 -43.14 35.20 25.16
N THR A 80 -42.07 35.00 24.38
CA THR A 80 -41.99 35.47 23.00
C THR A 80 -42.73 34.54 22.03
N THR A 81 -42.67 33.22 22.26
CA THR A 81 -43.44 32.23 21.49
C THR A 81 -44.96 32.43 21.63
N ILE A 82 -45.44 32.68 22.85
CA ILE A 82 -46.86 32.97 23.13
C ILE A 82 -47.28 34.31 22.50
N LYS A 83 -46.42 35.34 22.56
CA LYS A 83 -46.71 36.67 21.99
C LYS A 83 -46.87 36.62 20.46
N ASN A 84 -46.09 35.79 19.76
CA ASN A 84 -46.18 35.66 18.30
C ASN A 84 -47.36 34.81 17.83
N GLN A 85 -47.77 33.78 18.60
CA GLN A 85 -48.98 33.00 18.32
C GLN A 85 -50.27 33.79 18.60
N LEU A 86 -50.27 34.65 19.62
CA LEU A 86 -51.41 35.49 19.95
C LEU A 86 -51.58 36.69 18.99
N ASN A 87 -50.50 37.13 18.32
CA ASN A 87 -50.58 38.15 17.27
C ASN A 87 -51.33 37.68 16.00
N GLY A 88 -51.56 36.37 15.85
CA GLY A 88 -52.43 35.81 14.81
C GLY A 88 -53.92 35.77 15.17
N ILE A 89 -54.28 36.12 16.41
CA ILE A 89 -55.65 36.03 16.97
C ILE A 89 -56.16 37.42 17.43
N THR A 90 -55.36 38.47 17.26
CA THR A 90 -55.56 39.84 17.80
C THR A 90 -56.54 40.74 17.05
N GLU A 91 -57.59 40.19 16.42
CA GLU A 91 -58.77 40.98 16.02
C GLU A 91 -59.99 40.71 16.91
N GLY A 92 -60.09 39.55 17.56
CA GLY A 92 -61.22 39.22 18.45
C GLY A 92 -61.08 39.66 19.92
N PHE A 93 -59.87 40.06 20.37
CA PHE A 93 -59.59 40.34 21.79
C PHE A 93 -59.74 41.82 22.19
N LYS A 94 -59.88 42.74 21.23
CA LYS A 94 -60.04 44.18 21.49
C LYS A 94 -61.45 44.57 21.92
N ASP A 95 -62.47 43.80 21.56
CA ASP A 95 -63.87 44.08 21.93
C ASP A 95 -64.24 43.63 23.36
N LEU A 96 -63.41 42.81 24.01
CA LEU A 96 -63.68 42.27 25.36
C LEU A 96 -63.05 43.06 26.51
N TYR A 97 -62.21 44.05 26.22
CA TYR A 97 -61.43 44.79 27.24
C TYR A 97 -62.15 46.02 27.84
N GLY A 98 -63.39 46.30 27.42
CA GLY A 98 -64.12 47.52 27.81
C GLY A 98 -64.90 47.47 29.14
N ASN A 99 -65.24 46.28 29.67
CA ASN A 99 -66.24 46.16 30.75
C ASN A 99 -65.82 45.34 31.99
N VAL A 100 -64.51 45.10 32.22
CA VAL A 100 -64.05 44.30 33.38
C VAL A 100 -62.95 45.02 34.16
N ILE A 101 -63.20 46.26 34.57
CA ILE A 101 -62.39 46.98 35.56
C ILE A 101 -63.34 47.67 36.55
N GLU A 102 -64.04 46.91 37.39
CA GLU A 102 -64.66 47.47 38.60
C GLU A 102 -65.09 46.42 39.66
N SER A 103 -64.33 45.33 39.85
CA SER A 103 -64.71 44.31 40.86
C SER A 103 -63.51 43.60 41.50
N ALA A 104 -62.45 44.34 41.84
CA ALA A 104 -61.28 43.77 42.53
C ALA A 104 -60.83 44.64 43.72
N THR A 105 -61.57 44.55 44.83
CA THR A 105 -61.02 44.92 46.15
C THR A 105 -61.60 43.99 47.21
N GLY A 106 -60.85 42.94 47.58
CA GLY A 106 -61.11 42.15 48.78
C GLY A 106 -60.73 40.67 48.68
N ALA A 107 -59.77 40.27 49.53
CA ALA A 107 -59.43 38.92 49.98
C ALA A 107 -58.47 38.05 49.12
N VAL A 108 -57.28 37.86 49.71
CA VAL A 108 -56.31 36.81 49.41
C VAL A 108 -56.62 35.61 50.31
N ALA A 109 -56.74 34.40 49.74
CA ALA A 109 -56.11 33.15 50.21
C ALA A 109 -56.77 31.90 49.57
N SER A 110 -55.96 31.12 48.86
CA SER A 110 -56.18 29.74 48.40
C SER A 110 -57.47 29.41 47.62
N LEU A 111 -57.40 29.45 46.27
CA LEU A 111 -57.95 28.49 45.29
C LEU A 111 -58.03 29.13 43.88
N PRO A 112 -56.97 29.06 43.06
CA PRO A 112 -56.96 29.76 41.76
C PRO A 112 -57.84 29.12 40.68
N ALA A 113 -58.12 27.81 40.73
CA ALA A 113 -58.83 27.12 39.66
C ALA A 113 -60.37 27.24 39.75
N MET A 114 -60.94 27.26 40.96
CA MET A 114 -62.39 27.14 41.14
C MET A 114 -63.15 28.48 41.03
N ILE A 115 -62.46 29.61 41.24
CA ILE A 115 -63.04 30.96 41.18
C ILE A 115 -63.16 31.46 39.73
N ILE A 116 -62.18 31.17 38.87
CA ILE A 116 -62.18 31.60 37.46
C ILE A 116 -63.27 30.85 36.66
N GLN A 117 -63.52 29.58 37.01
CA GLN A 117 -64.56 28.76 36.37
C GLN A 117 -66.00 29.28 36.62
N ARG A 118 -66.21 30.03 37.73
CA ARG A 118 -67.51 30.64 38.05
C ARG A 118 -67.67 32.08 37.57
N ALA A 119 -66.59 32.86 37.52
CA ALA A 119 -66.64 34.28 37.15
C ALA A 119 -66.69 34.50 35.63
N ASN A 120 -66.00 33.66 34.85
CA ASN A 120 -66.06 33.70 33.41
C ASN A 120 -65.65 32.34 32.84
N PRO A 121 -66.61 31.41 32.61
CA PRO A 121 -66.29 30.06 32.13
C PRO A 121 -65.58 30.06 30.76
N GLN A 122 -65.78 31.08 29.91
CA GLN A 122 -65.04 31.23 28.65
C GLN A 122 -63.58 31.63 28.88
N LEU A 123 -63.28 32.47 29.89
CA LEU A 123 -61.90 32.80 30.26
C LEU A 123 -61.19 31.60 30.93
N TYR A 124 -61.90 30.80 31.72
CA TYR A 124 -61.35 29.55 32.26
C TYR A 124 -61.05 28.55 31.16
N ASP A 125 -61.92 28.41 30.16
CA ASP A 125 -61.72 27.55 29.00
C ASP A 125 -60.56 28.06 28.12
N ILE A 126 -60.42 29.37 27.93
CA ILE A 126 -59.28 29.99 27.22
C ILE A 126 -57.96 29.83 28.00
N LEU A 127 -57.97 29.96 29.33
CA LEU A 127 -56.77 29.78 30.16
C LEU A 127 -56.41 28.31 30.31
N SER A 128 -57.39 27.42 30.43
CA SER A 128 -57.18 25.97 30.56
C SER A 128 -56.81 25.34 29.22
N ASN A 129 -57.52 25.64 28.13
CA ASN A 129 -57.19 25.16 26.79
C ASN A 129 -55.98 25.88 26.19
N GLY A 130 -55.78 27.16 26.49
CA GLY A 130 -54.58 27.92 26.07
C GLY A 130 -53.31 27.48 26.79
N MET A 131 -53.39 27.11 28.07
CA MET A 131 -52.27 26.54 28.81
C MET A 131 -52.03 25.06 28.44
N TYR A 132 -53.08 24.29 28.11
CA TYR A 132 -52.93 22.95 27.53
C TYR A 132 -52.38 22.98 26.10
N GLN A 133 -52.80 23.93 25.26
CA GLN A 133 -52.23 24.17 23.92
C GLN A 133 -50.78 24.66 24.03
N ALA A 134 -50.46 25.56 24.96
CA ALA A 134 -49.08 25.98 25.20
C ALA A 134 -48.20 24.85 25.76
N LYS A 135 -48.76 23.96 26.60
CA LYS A 135 -48.07 22.75 27.05
C LYS A 135 -47.93 21.74 25.93
N LEU A 136 -48.92 21.56 25.06
CA LEU A 136 -48.84 20.72 23.87
C LEU A 136 -47.87 21.29 22.82
N ASP A 137 -47.77 22.61 22.66
CA ASP A 137 -46.81 23.28 21.79
C ASP A 137 -45.39 23.29 22.40
N PHE A 138 -45.27 23.36 23.73
CA PHE A 138 -44.00 23.25 24.47
C PHE A 138 -43.49 21.80 24.51
N ASP A 139 -44.38 20.84 24.76
CA ASP A 139 -44.10 19.42 24.63
C ASP A 139 -43.88 19.08 23.16
N SER A 140 -44.58 19.67 22.20
CA SER A 140 -44.28 19.59 20.76
C SER A 140 -42.96 20.27 20.41
N LEU A 141 -42.46 21.22 21.19
CA LEU A 141 -41.15 21.85 21.01
C LEU A 141 -40.00 20.98 21.51
N LYS A 142 -40.16 20.38 22.70
CA LYS A 142 -39.25 19.37 23.22
C LYS A 142 -39.25 18.12 22.32
N THR A 143 -40.45 17.67 21.98
CA THR A 143 -40.68 16.64 20.95
C THR A 143 -40.12 17.12 19.63
N SER A 144 -40.21 18.37 19.21
CA SER A 144 -39.69 18.82 17.91
C SER A 144 -38.18 18.71 17.82
N CYS A 145 -37.43 18.69 18.92
CA CYS A 145 -36.01 18.39 18.85
C CYS A 145 -35.76 16.88 18.68
N GLU A 146 -36.49 16.03 19.41
CA GLU A 146 -36.38 14.57 19.32
C GLU A 146 -36.96 14.03 17.99
N GLU A 147 -38.15 14.52 17.63
CA GLU A 147 -38.93 14.32 16.40
C GLU A 147 -38.30 14.98 15.19
N MET A 148 -37.58 16.11 15.30
CA MET A 148 -36.74 16.59 14.20
C MET A 148 -35.48 15.76 14.07
N SER A 149 -34.87 15.26 15.16
CA SER A 149 -33.77 14.29 15.04
C SER A 149 -34.20 13.02 14.28
N ASN A 150 -35.48 12.66 14.38
CA ASN A 150 -36.10 11.54 13.68
C ASN A 150 -36.55 11.95 12.26
N HIS A 151 -37.18 13.11 12.07
CA HIS A 151 -37.60 13.62 10.76
C HIS A 151 -36.42 14.04 9.86
N LEU A 152 -35.31 14.52 10.40
CA LEU A 152 -34.07 14.73 9.64
C LEU A 152 -33.46 13.40 9.21
N ALA A 153 -33.67 12.33 9.99
CA ALA A 153 -33.24 10.99 9.62
C ALA A 153 -34.15 10.38 8.52
N ASP A 154 -35.43 10.74 8.49
CA ASP A 154 -36.39 10.26 7.50
C ASP A 154 -36.35 11.04 6.17
N TYR A 155 -35.98 12.33 6.17
CA TYR A 155 -35.96 13.17 4.95
C TYR A 155 -34.60 13.30 4.27
N VAL A 156 -33.51 12.90 4.92
CA VAL A 156 -32.16 12.90 4.33
C VAL A 156 -31.63 11.48 4.42
N MET A 157 -31.58 10.76 3.30
CA MET A 157 -31.15 9.37 3.30
C MET A 157 -29.81 9.17 4.05
N ASP A 158 -29.85 8.31 5.07
CA ASP A 158 -28.77 7.55 5.70
C ASP A 158 -27.53 8.27 6.31
N SER A 159 -27.33 9.57 6.14
CA SER A 159 -26.06 10.18 6.58
C SER A 159 -26.13 10.81 7.99
N LYS A 160 -25.52 10.14 8.98
CA LYS A 160 -25.27 10.67 10.34
C LYS A 160 -24.65 12.09 10.33
N TRP A 161 -23.94 12.42 9.26
CA TRP A 161 -23.33 13.73 9.00
C TRP A 161 -24.35 14.85 8.75
N ALA A 162 -25.42 14.59 7.99
CA ALA A 162 -26.49 15.55 7.77
C ALA A 162 -27.29 15.81 9.05
N LYS A 163 -27.57 14.75 9.82
CA LYS A 163 -28.21 14.86 11.15
C LYS A 163 -27.41 15.78 12.09
N MET A 164 -26.09 15.58 12.17
CA MET A 164 -25.21 16.43 12.97
C MET A 164 -25.19 17.89 12.49
N ALA A 165 -25.11 18.13 11.18
CA ALA A 165 -25.15 19.48 10.63
C ALA A 165 -26.48 20.18 10.90
N GLY A 166 -27.60 19.45 10.81
CA GLY A 166 -28.92 19.97 11.15
C GLY A 166 -29.03 20.36 12.62
N LEU A 167 -28.54 19.52 13.54
CA LEU A 167 -28.53 19.81 14.98
C LEU A 167 -27.66 21.04 15.31
N GLU A 168 -26.48 21.12 14.72
CA GLU A 168 -25.58 22.26 14.95
C GLU A 168 -26.15 23.56 14.39
N ASN A 169 -26.73 23.51 13.20
CA ASN A 169 -27.41 24.65 12.60
C ASN A 169 -28.61 25.09 13.44
N TYR A 170 -29.41 24.14 13.91
CA TYR A 170 -30.55 24.44 14.77
C TYR A 170 -30.13 25.12 16.07
N LYS A 171 -29.02 24.70 16.68
CA LYS A 171 -28.46 25.37 17.86
C LYS A 171 -28.12 26.84 17.59
N GLU A 172 -27.52 27.13 16.44
CA GLU A 172 -27.20 28.50 16.02
C GLU A 172 -28.48 29.32 15.78
N ILE A 173 -29.46 28.74 15.08
CA ILE A 173 -30.76 29.37 14.86
C ILE A 173 -31.47 29.63 16.19
N ALA A 174 -31.58 28.65 17.08
CA ALA A 174 -32.26 28.79 18.37
C ALA A 174 -31.58 29.79 19.31
N SER A 175 -30.30 30.12 19.10
CA SER A 175 -29.61 31.16 19.86
C SER A 175 -29.98 32.59 19.41
N THR A 176 -30.54 32.73 18.21
CA THR A 176 -30.87 34.03 17.59
C THR A 176 -32.37 34.21 17.33
N GLU A 177 -33.10 33.11 17.16
CA GLU A 177 -34.54 33.07 16.92
C GLU A 177 -35.25 32.39 18.10
N THR A 178 -35.92 33.20 18.91
CA THR A 178 -36.67 32.76 20.09
C THR A 178 -38.00 32.10 19.73
N ASP A 179 -38.52 32.33 18.51
CA ASP A 179 -39.75 31.71 18.02
C ASP A 179 -39.46 30.31 17.47
N ALA A 180 -39.87 29.33 18.26
CA ALA A 180 -39.96 27.92 17.96
C ALA A 180 -40.35 27.55 16.50
N LYS A 181 -41.46 28.10 16.00
CA LYS A 181 -42.02 27.74 14.69
C LYS A 181 -41.20 28.34 13.56
N LYS A 182 -40.72 29.58 13.74
CA LYS A 182 -39.79 30.22 12.79
C LYS A 182 -38.43 29.55 12.78
N ALA A 183 -37.90 29.18 13.95
CA ALA A 183 -36.64 28.45 14.09
C ALA A 183 -36.71 27.08 13.39
N LYS A 184 -37.81 26.35 13.58
CA LYS A 184 -38.07 25.09 12.86
C LYS A 184 -38.12 25.29 11.35
N LYS A 185 -38.92 26.24 10.85
CA LYS A 185 -39.02 26.54 9.41
C LYS A 185 -37.68 26.95 8.80
N LYS A 186 -36.88 27.74 9.52
CA LYS A 186 -35.54 28.16 9.07
C LYS A 186 -34.57 26.97 9.02
N SER A 187 -34.62 26.09 10.02
CA SER A 187 -33.83 24.85 10.03
C SER A 187 -34.18 23.92 8.87
N GLU A 188 -35.48 23.75 8.60
CA GLU A 188 -36.01 22.96 7.47
C GLU A 188 -35.65 23.54 6.10
N GLN A 189 -35.40 24.84 6.00
CA GLN A 189 -34.91 25.48 4.77
C GLN A 189 -33.41 25.33 4.59
N GLU A 190 -32.65 25.36 5.69
CA GLU A 190 -31.20 25.35 5.64
C GLU A 190 -30.61 23.93 5.56
N GLN A 191 -31.32 22.87 6.00
CA GLN A 191 -31.03 21.44 5.76
C GLN A 191 -29.54 21.02 5.81
N GLY A 192 -28.78 21.53 6.78
CA GLY A 192 -27.35 21.21 6.92
C GLY A 192 -26.40 21.93 5.95
N SER A 193 -26.88 22.90 5.18
CA SER A 193 -26.08 23.74 4.27
C SER A 193 -24.99 24.56 4.96
N LYS A 194 -25.08 24.75 6.28
CA LYS A 194 -24.04 25.40 7.10
C LYS A 194 -22.85 24.49 7.44
N GLY A 195 -22.93 23.20 7.11
CA GLY A 195 -21.89 22.23 7.45
C GLY A 195 -21.84 21.92 8.95
N ILE A 196 -20.80 21.22 9.35
CA ILE A 196 -20.47 20.97 10.77
C ILE A 196 -19.20 21.72 11.15
N THR A 197 -19.07 22.06 12.43
CA THR A 197 -17.77 22.42 13.00
C THR A 197 -16.90 21.17 13.06
N TRP A 198 -15.75 21.27 12.40
CA TRP A 198 -14.80 20.18 12.24
C TRP A 198 -13.48 20.51 12.93
N ILE A 199 -12.42 19.81 12.54
CA ILE A 199 -11.09 19.88 13.15
C ILE A 199 -10.62 21.33 13.34
N GLY A 200 -10.21 21.65 14.56
CA GLY A 200 -9.73 22.99 14.92
C GLY A 200 -10.79 24.08 14.87
N GLY A 201 -12.08 23.72 14.87
CA GLY A 201 -13.20 24.67 14.89
C GLY A 201 -13.65 25.17 13.51
N VAL A 202 -13.10 24.63 12.42
CA VAL A 202 -13.39 25.11 11.05
C VAL A 202 -14.65 24.44 10.51
N LYS A 203 -15.56 25.21 9.90
CA LYS A 203 -16.77 24.68 9.24
C LYS A 203 -16.42 23.92 7.95
N LYS A 204 -16.96 22.71 7.79
CA LYS A 204 -16.81 21.89 6.57
C LYS A 204 -18.09 21.11 6.22
N GLY A 205 -18.18 20.69 4.96
CA GLY A 205 -19.23 19.82 4.42
C GLY A 205 -20.49 20.53 3.95
N GLY A 206 -20.65 21.82 4.29
CA GLY A 206 -21.76 22.68 3.87
C GLY A 206 -21.61 23.29 2.48
N MET A 207 -22.59 24.11 2.08
CA MET A 207 -22.62 24.79 0.79
C MET A 207 -21.50 25.83 0.70
N GLY A 208 -20.69 25.77 -0.36
CA GLY A 208 -19.52 26.64 -0.53
C GLY A 208 -18.36 26.32 0.41
N GLN A 209 -18.44 25.24 1.19
CA GLN A 209 -17.38 24.77 2.08
C GLN A 209 -16.62 23.60 1.45
N GLN A 210 -15.41 23.33 1.95
CA GLN A 210 -14.70 22.11 1.57
C GLN A 210 -15.43 20.88 2.10
N ALA A 211 -15.50 19.83 1.29
CA ALA A 211 -15.98 18.53 1.74
C ALA A 211 -15.10 17.97 2.87
N ILE A 212 -15.70 17.11 3.70
CA ILE A 212 -15.00 16.48 4.82
C ILE A 212 -14.30 15.23 4.29
N ASP A 213 -12.98 15.25 4.20
CA ASP A 213 -12.18 14.07 3.88
C ASP A 213 -11.74 13.47 5.22
N VAL A 214 -12.50 12.47 5.71
CA VAL A 214 -12.35 11.95 7.08
C VAL A 214 -10.94 11.43 7.33
N ILE A 215 -10.37 10.68 6.38
CA ILE A 215 -9.02 10.12 6.53
C ILE A 215 -7.98 11.23 6.47
N LYS A 216 -8.04 12.10 5.45
CA LYS A 216 -7.06 13.18 5.29
C LYS A 216 -7.05 14.13 6.48
N ASP A 217 -8.22 14.59 6.88
CA ASP A 217 -8.37 15.60 7.93
C ASP A 217 -7.89 15.03 9.27
N VAL A 218 -8.30 13.81 9.61
CA VAL A 218 -7.95 13.15 10.89
C VAL A 218 -6.47 12.78 10.95
N VAL A 219 -5.89 12.29 9.84
CA VAL A 219 -4.45 11.99 9.79
C VAL A 219 -3.63 13.27 9.91
N GLY A 220 -4.02 14.35 9.22
CA GLY A 220 -3.35 15.65 9.35
C GLY A 220 -3.43 16.22 10.77
N ALA A 221 -4.60 16.13 11.41
CA ALA A 221 -4.78 16.53 12.81
C ALA A 221 -3.94 15.68 13.77
N GLY A 222 -3.99 14.36 13.63
CA GLY A 222 -3.24 13.42 14.44
C GLY A 222 -1.72 13.61 14.30
N PHE A 223 -1.23 13.89 13.09
CA PHE A 223 0.17 14.21 12.83
C PHE A 223 0.60 15.44 13.63
N ASN A 224 -0.17 16.53 13.52
CA ASN A 224 0.10 17.77 14.23
C ASN A 224 0.01 17.60 15.75
N MET A 225 -1.04 16.96 16.24
CA MET A 225 -1.27 16.71 17.67
C MET A 225 -0.18 15.85 18.28
N SER A 226 0.30 14.82 17.56
CA SER A 226 1.42 13.97 17.99
C SER A 226 2.72 14.77 18.16
N LEU A 227 2.88 15.86 17.40
CA LEU A 227 4.04 16.76 17.46
C LEU A 227 3.81 17.98 18.36
N GLY A 228 2.69 18.06 19.08
CA GLY A 228 2.35 19.20 19.94
C GLY A 228 2.02 20.49 19.18
N ARG A 229 1.56 20.37 17.92
CA ARG A 229 1.17 21.50 17.06
C ARG A 229 -0.36 21.67 17.05
N ALA A 230 -0.80 22.84 16.58
CA ALA A 230 -2.23 23.07 16.33
C ALA A 230 -2.77 22.06 15.28
N PRO A 231 -3.97 21.47 15.47
CA PRO A 231 -4.51 20.43 14.58
C PRO A 231 -4.56 20.82 13.10
N THR A 232 -4.77 22.10 12.80
CA THR A 232 -4.94 22.64 11.44
C THR A 232 -3.65 23.18 10.80
N ALA A 233 -2.49 23.00 11.45
CA ALA A 233 -1.21 23.47 10.92
C ALA A 233 -0.86 22.77 9.59
N LYS A 234 -0.44 23.54 8.57
CA LYS A 234 -0.08 23.00 7.24
C LYS A 234 1.41 22.98 6.94
N GLY A 235 2.21 23.75 7.67
CA GLY A 235 3.63 23.93 7.37
C GLY A 235 4.45 22.66 7.63
N ALA A 236 5.53 22.50 6.87
CA ALA A 236 6.53 21.46 7.06
C ALA A 236 7.20 21.57 8.44
N ILE A 237 7.68 20.44 8.97
CA ILE A 237 8.41 20.38 10.24
C ILE A 237 9.88 20.78 10.01
N PRO A 238 10.37 21.85 10.65
CA PRO A 238 11.80 22.17 10.61
C PRO A 238 12.62 21.01 11.19
N LYS A 239 13.75 20.66 10.57
CA LYS A 239 14.63 19.57 11.05
C LYS A 239 15.00 19.72 12.54
N THR A 240 15.20 20.95 13.01
CA THR A 240 15.52 21.26 14.43
C THR A 240 14.38 20.98 15.41
N GLN A 241 13.14 20.89 14.93
CA GLN A 241 11.95 20.60 15.74
C GLN A 241 11.45 19.17 15.55
N CYS A 242 12.11 18.39 14.69
CA CYS A 242 11.75 17.02 14.43
C CYS A 242 12.34 16.11 15.50
N ASP A 243 11.47 15.39 16.21
CA ASP A 243 11.84 14.44 17.26
C ASP A 243 10.97 13.19 17.16
N GLY A 244 11.55 12.10 16.66
CA GLY A 244 10.89 10.82 16.44
C GLY A 244 10.58 10.51 14.97
N MET A 245 10.16 9.27 14.73
CA MET A 245 9.99 8.71 13.39
C MET A 245 8.98 9.48 12.52
N LEU A 246 7.96 10.09 13.14
CA LEU A 246 6.85 10.71 12.44
C LEU A 246 7.29 11.85 11.52
N CYS A 247 8.18 12.73 11.99
CA CYS A 247 8.65 13.88 11.20
C CYS A 247 9.91 13.58 10.39
N THR A 248 10.62 12.49 10.69
CA THR A 248 11.75 12.03 9.86
C THR A 248 11.23 11.34 8.60
N GLU A 249 10.08 10.69 8.68
CA GLU A 249 9.45 10.02 7.54
C GLU A 249 8.57 10.96 6.71
N TRP A 250 7.74 11.78 7.37
CA TRP A 250 6.85 12.73 6.68
C TRP A 250 7.21 14.16 7.06
N GLN A 251 7.51 14.98 6.06
CA GLN A 251 7.90 16.38 6.29
C GLN A 251 6.70 17.26 6.64
N SER A 252 5.51 16.90 6.17
CA SER A 252 4.27 17.63 6.40
C SER A 252 3.08 16.72 6.73
N PRO A 253 2.02 17.25 7.38
CA PRO A 253 0.78 16.50 7.60
C PRO A 253 0.10 16.07 6.30
N GLU A 254 0.30 16.81 5.20
CA GLU A 254 -0.25 16.46 3.89
C GLU A 254 0.43 15.21 3.32
N ASP A 255 1.75 15.08 3.44
CA ASP A 255 2.49 13.91 2.94
C ASP A 255 1.99 12.62 3.61
N MET A 256 1.74 12.69 4.92
CA MET A 256 1.20 11.56 5.67
C MET A 256 -0.26 11.26 5.32
N ALA A 257 -1.06 12.30 5.11
CA ALA A 257 -2.45 12.13 4.69
C ALA A 257 -2.57 11.47 3.31
N GLU A 258 -1.73 11.86 2.35
CA GLU A 258 -1.70 11.23 1.02
C GLU A 258 -1.20 9.79 1.08
N TYR A 259 -0.24 9.47 1.95
CA TYR A 259 0.14 8.08 2.24
C TYR A 259 -1.05 7.27 2.79
N ALA A 260 -1.78 7.81 3.76
CA ALA A 260 -2.96 7.17 4.33
C ALA A 260 -4.06 6.93 3.28
N LYS A 261 -4.30 7.91 2.40
CA LYS A 261 -5.30 7.81 1.32
C LYS A 261 -4.96 6.74 0.29
N ARG A 262 -3.67 6.53 -0.02
CA ARG A 262 -3.28 5.44 -0.93
C ARG A 262 -3.61 4.07 -0.34
N ILE A 263 -3.36 3.88 0.95
CA ILE A 263 -3.61 2.59 1.62
C ILE A 263 -5.10 2.36 1.89
N LEU A 264 -5.77 3.33 2.52
CA LEU A 264 -7.13 3.19 3.07
C LEU A 264 -8.22 3.68 2.13
N GLY A 265 -7.84 4.41 1.09
CA GLY A 265 -8.77 5.08 0.18
C GLY A 265 -9.18 6.47 0.65
N GLU A 266 -10.04 7.08 -0.16
CA GLU A 266 -10.62 8.39 0.07
C GLU A 266 -12.14 8.27 0.10
N LYS A 267 -12.76 8.91 1.08
CA LYS A 267 -14.20 9.02 1.16
C LYS A 267 -14.56 10.39 1.69
N THR A 268 -15.10 11.24 0.82
CA THR A 268 -15.49 12.61 1.17
C THR A 268 -16.98 12.67 1.55
N MET A 269 -17.28 13.35 2.65
CA MET A 269 -18.62 13.56 3.16
C MET A 269 -19.08 15.00 2.93
N THR A 270 -20.37 15.14 2.63
CA THR A 270 -21.09 16.42 2.60
C THR A 270 -22.28 16.33 3.56
N THR A 271 -22.77 17.48 4.02
CA THR A 271 -23.84 17.55 5.03
C THR A 271 -25.22 17.84 4.44
N CYS A 272 -25.29 18.11 3.13
CA CYS A 272 -26.53 18.26 2.39
C CYS A 272 -26.36 17.79 0.94
N ASP A 273 -27.46 17.56 0.23
CA ASP A 273 -27.45 17.03 -1.13
C ASP A 273 -26.83 17.98 -2.16
N ASN A 274 -27.04 19.29 -1.99
CA ASN A 274 -26.50 20.33 -2.88
C ASN A 274 -25.18 20.95 -2.37
N CYS A 275 -24.55 20.34 -1.36
CA CYS A 275 -23.33 20.87 -0.74
C CYS A 275 -22.04 20.57 -1.54
N GLY A 276 -22.14 19.85 -2.65
CA GLY A 276 -21.03 19.53 -3.54
C GLY A 276 -20.93 18.04 -3.86
N ASN A 277 -19.93 17.67 -4.65
CA ASN A 277 -19.78 16.30 -5.14
C ASN A 277 -19.08 15.41 -4.12
N LYS A 278 -19.73 14.30 -3.75
CA LYS A 278 -19.13 13.21 -3.01
C LYS A 278 -18.14 12.47 -3.91
N LYS A 279 -16.88 12.42 -3.48
CA LYS A 279 -15.80 11.63 -4.07
C LYS A 279 -15.51 10.41 -3.20
N THR A 280 -15.37 9.27 -3.86
CA THR A 280 -14.92 8.01 -3.25
C THR A 280 -13.85 7.40 -4.13
N LYS A 281 -12.72 7.00 -3.55
CA LYS A 281 -11.64 6.28 -4.22
C LYS A 281 -11.21 5.11 -3.33
N ALA A 282 -11.14 3.92 -3.88
CA ALA A 282 -10.66 2.75 -3.13
C ALA A 282 -9.16 2.88 -2.80
N GLY A 283 -8.76 2.37 -1.64
CA GLY A 283 -7.37 2.20 -1.27
C GLY A 283 -6.75 1.00 -2.00
N THR A 284 -5.44 1.03 -2.15
CA THR A 284 -4.65 -0.02 -2.83
C THR A 284 -3.98 -0.99 -1.85
N GLY A 285 -4.13 -0.78 -0.54
CA GLY A 285 -3.47 -1.60 0.49
C GLY A 285 -1.98 -1.29 0.66
N LEU A 286 -1.29 -2.12 1.47
CA LEU A 286 0.15 -1.93 1.77
C LEU A 286 1.08 -2.48 0.69
N ALA A 287 0.64 -3.47 -0.09
CA ALA A 287 1.50 -4.17 -1.06
C ALA A 287 2.16 -3.24 -2.10
N PRO A 288 1.47 -2.24 -2.70
CA PRO A 288 2.12 -1.31 -3.64
C PRO A 288 3.16 -0.40 -2.98
N GLU A 289 2.95 0.00 -1.72
CA GLU A 289 3.94 0.80 -0.98
C GLU A 289 5.18 -0.04 -0.67
N ILE A 290 5.00 -1.34 -0.34
CA ILE A 290 6.11 -2.29 -0.15
C ILE A 290 6.90 -2.49 -1.44
N GLU A 291 6.23 -2.63 -2.59
CA GLU A 291 6.90 -2.75 -3.89
C GLU A 291 7.73 -1.50 -4.19
N ASN A 292 7.18 -0.31 -3.95
CA ASN A 292 7.90 0.95 -4.16
C ASN A 292 9.10 1.08 -3.21
N GLN A 293 8.94 0.73 -1.93
CA GLN A 293 10.07 0.70 -1.00
C GLN A 293 11.12 -0.32 -1.37
N THR A 294 10.73 -1.47 -1.93
CA THR A 294 11.67 -2.49 -2.39
C THR A 294 12.60 -1.90 -3.45
N LYS A 295 12.07 -1.11 -4.39
CA LYS A 295 12.88 -0.41 -5.40
C LYS A 295 13.86 0.56 -4.76
N ILE A 296 13.37 1.41 -3.84
CA ILE A 296 14.21 2.38 -3.12
C ILE A 296 15.35 1.67 -2.37
N LYS A 297 15.03 0.62 -1.61
CA LYS A 297 16.01 -0.13 -0.81
C LYS A 297 16.97 -0.93 -1.69
N ALA A 298 16.51 -1.48 -2.81
CA ALA A 298 17.35 -2.17 -3.79
C ALA A 298 18.38 -1.21 -4.40
N THR A 299 17.96 -0.03 -4.86
CA THR A 299 18.86 0.99 -5.42
C THR A 299 19.87 1.48 -4.38
N GLN A 300 19.42 1.76 -3.15
CA GLN A 300 20.32 2.17 -2.06
C GLN A 300 21.36 1.09 -1.71
N LEU A 301 20.95 -0.18 -1.76
CA LEU A 301 21.85 -1.30 -1.50
C LEU A 301 22.84 -1.51 -2.65
N GLU A 302 22.41 -1.39 -3.90
CA GLU A 302 23.28 -1.42 -5.07
C GLU A 302 24.34 -0.32 -5.03
N GLU A 303 23.94 0.91 -4.70
CA GLU A 303 24.87 2.03 -4.50
C GLU A 303 25.89 1.74 -3.40
N LEU A 304 25.48 1.06 -2.32
CA LEU A 304 26.34 0.70 -1.20
C LEU A 304 27.33 -0.42 -1.55
N LEU A 305 26.90 -1.45 -2.27
CA LEU A 305 27.74 -2.57 -2.67
C LEU A 305 28.85 -2.14 -3.65
N ASN A 306 28.52 -1.19 -4.52
CA ASN A 306 29.42 -0.67 -5.55
C ASN A 306 30.20 0.58 -5.11
N ALA A 307 30.01 1.09 -3.90
CA ALA A 307 30.78 2.22 -3.38
C ALA A 307 32.22 1.83 -3.02
N GLU A 308 33.16 2.74 -3.25
CA GLU A 308 34.56 2.63 -2.82
C GLU A 308 34.69 2.67 -1.29
N ALA A 309 33.81 3.42 -0.60
CA ALA A 309 33.80 3.54 0.85
C ALA A 309 32.37 3.49 1.43
N ILE A 310 32.19 2.69 2.48
CA ILE A 310 30.93 2.52 3.19
C ILE A 310 30.85 3.53 4.35
N SER A 311 30.04 4.58 4.19
CA SER A 311 29.79 5.57 5.24
C SER A 311 28.67 5.13 6.20
N ALA A 312 28.78 5.54 7.47
CA ALA A 312 27.75 5.26 8.47
C ALA A 312 26.39 5.89 8.11
N GLU A 313 26.39 7.04 7.44
CA GLU A 313 25.17 7.72 7.00
C GLU A 313 24.38 6.89 5.98
N LYS A 314 25.04 6.31 4.96
CA LYS A 314 24.38 5.46 3.97
C LYS A 314 23.84 4.16 4.59
N LEU A 315 24.57 3.57 5.54
CA LEU A 315 24.09 2.40 6.28
C LEU A 315 22.85 2.72 7.12
N ASN A 316 22.81 3.89 7.76
CA ASN A 316 21.64 4.35 8.52
C ASN A 316 20.43 4.62 7.62
N GLN A 317 20.62 5.12 6.40
CA GLN A 317 19.54 5.31 5.43
C GLN A 317 18.94 3.98 4.95
N LEU A 318 19.77 2.97 4.77
CA LEU A 318 19.31 1.64 4.36
C LEU A 318 18.64 0.88 5.51
N SER A 319 19.10 1.09 6.75
CA SER A 319 18.55 0.48 7.98
C SER A 319 17.08 0.84 8.24
N THR A 320 16.42 0.03 9.08
CA THR A 320 15.11 0.32 9.68
C THR A 320 15.26 0.49 11.19
N SER A 321 14.17 0.77 11.91
CA SER A 321 14.20 0.89 13.37
C SER A 321 14.43 -0.45 14.08
N THR A 322 14.13 -1.56 13.40
CA THR A 322 14.26 -2.93 13.92
C THR A 322 15.39 -3.72 13.28
N VAL A 323 15.77 -3.39 12.04
CA VAL A 323 16.84 -4.08 11.30
C VAL A 323 17.94 -3.09 10.96
N ALA A 324 19.04 -3.16 11.72
CA ALA A 324 20.23 -2.38 11.41
C ALA A 324 21.05 -3.08 10.32
N VAL A 325 21.50 -2.32 9.34
CA VAL A 325 22.44 -2.79 8.32
C VAL A 325 23.85 -2.42 8.75
N THR A 326 24.67 -3.42 9.10
CA THR A 326 26.05 -3.21 9.54
C THR A 326 27.00 -3.13 8.35
N ARG A 327 28.18 -2.53 8.56
CA ARG A 327 29.26 -2.58 7.56
C ARG A 327 29.66 -4.03 7.26
N GLY A 328 29.78 -4.87 8.29
CA GLY A 328 30.17 -6.27 8.14
C GLY A 328 29.15 -7.07 7.31
N LEU A 329 27.84 -6.79 7.42
CA LEU A 329 26.83 -7.38 6.55
C LEU A 329 27.04 -6.99 5.08
N ILE A 330 27.28 -5.71 4.79
CA ILE A 330 27.50 -5.22 3.41
C ILE A 330 28.80 -5.77 2.81
N GLU A 331 29.89 -5.78 3.58
CA GLU A 331 31.16 -6.35 3.13
C GLU A 331 31.02 -7.86 2.88
N SER A 332 30.31 -8.58 3.75
CA SER A 332 30.04 -10.01 3.55
C SER A 332 29.21 -10.26 2.31
N LEU A 333 28.20 -9.42 2.06
CA LEU A 333 27.38 -9.51 0.87
C LEU A 333 28.16 -9.17 -0.41
N LYS A 334 29.11 -8.22 -0.34
CA LYS A 334 29.95 -7.82 -1.48
C LYS A 334 30.91 -8.95 -1.93
N GLU A 335 31.36 -9.76 -0.98
CA GLU A 335 32.26 -10.91 -1.23
C GLU A 335 31.51 -12.16 -1.71
N ASP A 336 30.19 -12.26 -1.47
CA ASP A 336 29.38 -13.44 -1.77
C ASP A 336 29.14 -13.61 -3.30
N PRO A 337 29.29 -14.83 -3.86
CA PRO A 337 29.02 -15.08 -5.28
C PRO A 337 27.56 -14.83 -5.70
N ASP A 338 26.61 -14.94 -4.77
CA ASP A 338 25.17 -14.77 -4.98
C ASP A 338 24.66 -13.38 -4.53
N ALA A 339 25.57 -12.40 -4.41
CA ALA A 339 25.30 -11.06 -3.88
C ALA A 339 24.07 -10.36 -4.48
N SER A 340 23.81 -10.53 -5.77
CA SER A 340 22.64 -9.94 -6.44
C SER A 340 21.31 -10.47 -5.92
N ILE A 341 21.22 -11.79 -5.68
CA ILE A 341 19.99 -12.46 -5.24
C ILE A 341 19.78 -12.21 -3.74
N LEU A 342 20.83 -12.44 -2.95
CA LEU A 342 20.80 -12.22 -1.51
C LEU A 342 20.59 -10.74 -1.17
N GLY A 343 21.19 -9.84 -1.94
CA GLY A 343 21.02 -8.40 -1.77
C GLY A 343 19.60 -7.95 -2.08
N PHE A 344 18.99 -8.42 -3.16
CA PHE A 344 17.60 -8.09 -3.40
C PHE A 344 16.66 -8.64 -2.33
N ARG A 345 16.90 -9.89 -1.88
CA ARG A 345 16.10 -10.49 -0.82
C ARG A 345 16.20 -9.67 0.47
N LEU A 346 17.40 -9.22 0.83
CA LEU A 346 17.63 -8.28 1.93
C LEU A 346 16.86 -6.96 1.72
N ALA A 347 16.88 -6.40 0.51
CA ALA A 347 16.14 -5.18 0.18
C ALA A 347 14.62 -5.34 0.37
N GLN A 348 14.05 -6.49 0.01
CA GLN A 348 12.63 -6.80 0.28
C GLN A 348 12.34 -6.85 1.78
N GLU A 349 13.16 -7.55 2.57
CA GLU A 349 12.98 -7.66 4.01
C GLU A 349 13.04 -6.28 4.70
N LEU A 350 13.98 -5.43 4.28
CA LEU A 350 14.10 -4.05 4.74
C LEU A 350 12.91 -3.20 4.32
N ALA A 351 12.42 -3.35 3.08
CA ALA A 351 11.27 -2.63 2.58
C ALA A 351 9.98 -2.99 3.33
N ILE A 352 9.73 -4.28 3.57
CA ILE A 352 8.57 -4.73 4.34
C ILE A 352 8.68 -4.23 5.78
N SER A 353 9.85 -4.37 6.42
CA SER A 353 10.08 -3.83 7.76
C SER A 353 9.77 -2.33 7.82
N LYS A 354 10.22 -1.56 6.83
CA LYS A 354 10.02 -0.12 6.78
C LYS A 354 8.55 0.25 6.60
N GLU A 355 7.81 -0.40 5.72
CA GLU A 355 6.38 -0.11 5.52
C GLU A 355 5.51 -0.55 6.70
N LEU A 356 5.86 -1.65 7.39
CA LEU A 356 5.18 -2.03 8.62
C LEU A 356 5.38 -0.98 9.73
N GLU A 357 6.58 -0.43 9.88
CA GLU A 357 6.83 0.67 10.81
C GLU A 357 5.94 1.89 10.47
N LYS A 358 5.87 2.25 9.19
CA LYS A 358 5.05 3.37 8.71
C LYS A 358 3.55 3.13 8.94
N ALA A 359 3.06 1.92 8.68
CA ALA A 359 1.68 1.54 8.92
C ALA A 359 1.31 1.61 10.41
N LEU A 360 2.20 1.16 11.29
CA LEU A 360 2.00 1.24 12.74
C LEU A 360 2.04 2.69 13.26
N VAL A 361 2.88 3.55 12.67
CA VAL A 361 2.84 5.00 12.95
C VAL A 361 1.54 5.61 12.46
N LEU A 362 1.07 5.27 11.25
CA LEU A 362 -0.22 5.71 10.72
C LEU A 362 -1.37 5.33 11.65
N ARG A 363 -1.39 4.09 12.13
CA ARG A 363 -2.38 3.62 13.10
C ARG A 363 -2.40 4.48 14.37
N ARG A 364 -1.22 4.79 14.95
CA ARG A 364 -1.09 5.65 16.14
C ARG A 364 -1.54 7.09 15.87
N VAL A 365 -1.27 7.61 14.68
CA VAL A 365 -1.69 8.95 14.27
C VAL A 365 -3.21 9.03 14.08
N ILE A 366 -3.84 8.03 13.46
CA ILE A 366 -5.31 7.97 13.35
C ILE A 366 -5.94 7.95 14.74
N LEU A 367 -5.46 7.09 15.64
CA LEU A 367 -5.92 7.04 17.03
C LEU A 367 -5.73 8.36 17.79
N THR A 368 -4.69 9.14 17.45
CA THR A 368 -4.47 10.46 18.03
C THR A 368 -5.43 11.49 17.45
N GLY A 369 -5.66 11.48 16.13
CA GLY A 369 -6.61 12.37 15.46
C GLY A 369 -8.06 12.09 15.87
N MET A 370 -8.42 10.84 16.17
CA MET A 370 -9.72 10.45 16.73
C MET A 370 -10.02 11.13 18.07
N LYS A 371 -8.99 11.58 18.80
CA LYS A 371 -9.11 12.32 20.06
C LYS A 371 -9.20 13.83 19.88
N GLU A 372 -9.14 14.33 18.64
CA GLU A 372 -9.46 15.74 18.39
C GLU A 372 -10.92 15.98 18.80
N PRO A 373 -11.24 17.03 19.58
CA PRO A 373 -12.55 17.12 20.22
C PRO A 373 -13.77 17.16 19.29
N ASN A 374 -13.63 17.67 18.07
CA ASN A 374 -14.73 17.69 17.09
C ASN A 374 -14.87 16.34 16.37
N VAL A 375 -13.77 15.59 16.24
CA VAL A 375 -13.77 14.21 15.72
C VAL A 375 -14.29 13.22 16.75
N SER A 376 -13.87 13.34 18.02
CA SER A 376 -14.27 12.43 19.11
C SER A 376 -15.76 12.50 19.42
N ASN A 377 -16.36 13.68 19.26
CA ASN A 377 -17.78 13.91 19.48
C ASN A 377 -18.65 13.64 18.22
N ASN A 378 -18.05 13.15 17.12
CA ASN A 378 -18.77 12.82 15.90
C ASN A 378 -18.81 11.29 15.72
N GLU A 379 -19.94 10.68 16.09
CA GLU A 379 -20.14 9.23 15.99
C GLU A 379 -19.96 8.70 14.56
N GLY A 380 -20.42 9.44 13.56
CA GLY A 380 -20.26 9.08 12.15
C GLY A 380 -18.80 9.05 11.71
N ALA A 381 -17.96 9.93 12.26
CA ALA A 381 -16.52 9.93 12.04
C ALA A 381 -15.85 8.76 12.76
N GLN A 382 -16.18 8.51 14.02
CA GLN A 382 -15.59 7.42 14.80
C GLN A 382 -15.83 6.06 14.13
N GLU A 383 -17.06 5.78 13.68
CA GLU A 383 -17.37 4.53 12.99
C GLU A 383 -16.62 4.34 11.67
N GLU A 384 -16.47 5.40 10.87
CA GLU A 384 -15.70 5.34 9.62
C GLU A 384 -14.21 5.11 9.91
N LEU A 385 -13.66 5.81 10.90
CA LEU A 385 -12.26 5.67 11.32
C LEU A 385 -11.97 4.29 11.91
N GLU A 386 -12.89 3.71 12.68
CA GLU A 386 -12.77 2.34 13.18
C GLU A 386 -12.77 1.31 12.06
N LYS A 387 -13.61 1.49 11.03
CA LYS A 387 -13.60 0.64 9.84
C LYS A 387 -12.25 0.74 9.11
N SER A 388 -11.72 1.94 8.95
CA SER A 388 -10.42 2.17 8.32
C SER A 388 -9.27 1.60 9.15
N LEU A 389 -9.30 1.72 10.48
CA LEU A 389 -8.32 1.08 11.37
C LEU A 389 -8.37 -0.45 11.27
N LYS A 390 -9.57 -1.05 11.23
CA LYS A 390 -9.72 -2.50 11.02
C LYS A 390 -9.18 -2.96 9.67
N MET A 391 -9.36 -2.15 8.62
CA MET A 391 -8.77 -2.42 7.31
C MET A 391 -7.24 -2.34 7.37
N LEU A 392 -6.68 -1.30 8.00
CA LEU A 392 -5.23 -1.16 8.21
C LEU A 392 -4.65 -2.34 8.98
N ASP A 393 -5.31 -2.76 10.07
CA ASP A 393 -4.87 -3.89 10.90
C ASP A 393 -4.88 -5.20 10.10
N ARG A 394 -5.86 -5.40 9.20
CA ARG A 394 -5.90 -6.56 8.30
C ARG A 394 -4.77 -6.56 7.28
N GLU A 395 -4.46 -5.40 6.68
CA GLU A 395 -3.32 -5.25 5.76
C GLU A 395 -1.99 -5.56 6.48
N ILE A 396 -1.81 -5.05 7.71
CA ILE A 396 -0.63 -5.33 8.55
C ILE A 396 -0.50 -6.83 8.85
N GLU A 397 -1.58 -7.49 9.28
CA GLU A 397 -1.55 -8.93 9.56
C GLU A 397 -1.34 -9.78 8.30
N GLN A 398 -1.88 -9.36 7.15
CA GLN A 398 -1.62 -10.03 5.88
C GLN A 398 -0.14 -9.97 5.52
N VAL A 399 0.47 -8.77 5.57
CA VAL A 399 1.90 -8.59 5.28
C VAL A 399 2.75 -9.40 6.25
N LYS A 400 2.39 -9.42 7.54
CA LYS A 400 3.07 -10.23 8.56
C LYS A 400 2.97 -11.73 8.26
N LEU A 401 1.79 -12.23 7.89
CA LEU A 401 1.60 -13.64 7.51
C LEU A 401 2.46 -14.00 6.29
N GLU A 402 2.50 -13.13 5.28
CA GLU A 402 3.34 -13.31 4.09
C GLU A 402 4.84 -13.37 4.47
N MET A 403 5.29 -12.51 5.38
CA MET A 403 6.66 -12.55 5.92
C MET A 403 6.96 -13.84 6.70
N GLU A 404 6.06 -14.26 7.58
CA GLU A 404 6.23 -15.48 8.39
C GLU A 404 6.29 -16.72 7.50
N LEU A 405 5.41 -16.80 6.49
CA LEU A 405 5.44 -17.85 5.49
C LEU A 405 6.79 -17.85 4.75
N GLN A 406 7.24 -16.68 4.30
CA GLN A 406 8.53 -16.50 3.65
C GLN A 406 9.73 -16.93 4.52
N ARG A 407 9.71 -16.63 5.82
CA ARG A 407 10.75 -17.05 6.78
C ARG A 407 10.68 -18.54 7.11
N SER A 408 9.49 -19.15 7.05
CA SER A 408 9.36 -20.59 7.25
C SER A 408 9.90 -21.40 6.06
N ILE A 409 9.89 -20.80 4.87
CA ILE A 409 10.38 -21.40 3.63
C ILE A 409 11.88 -21.10 3.39
N SER A 410 12.38 -19.95 3.85
CA SER A 410 13.78 -19.52 3.67
C SER A 410 14.43 -19.12 5.00
N ASN A 411 15.65 -19.64 5.26
CA ASN A 411 16.46 -19.19 6.41
C ASN A 411 16.73 -17.67 6.31
N ASN A 412 16.87 -16.99 7.45
CA ASN A 412 17.14 -15.55 7.54
C ASN A 412 18.30 -15.15 6.60
N THR A 413 18.02 -14.28 5.64
CA THR A 413 18.95 -13.87 4.56
C THR A 413 20.25 -13.29 5.11
N ALA A 414 20.22 -12.46 6.16
CA ALA A 414 21.41 -11.91 6.79
C ALA A 414 22.28 -13.01 7.44
N ILE A 415 21.65 -14.02 8.05
CA ILE A 415 22.35 -15.18 8.62
C ILE A 415 22.95 -16.06 7.51
N ALA A 416 22.25 -16.23 6.38
CA ALA A 416 22.75 -16.96 5.22
C ALA A 416 24.02 -16.30 4.66
N ILE A 417 23.97 -14.98 4.41
CA ILE A 417 25.13 -14.17 3.95
C ILE A 417 26.34 -14.37 4.88
N LEU A 418 26.13 -14.24 6.19
CA LEU A 418 27.21 -14.36 7.17
C LEU A 418 27.77 -15.79 7.26
N ASN A 419 26.93 -16.81 7.14
CA ASN A 419 27.37 -18.21 7.15
C ASN A 419 28.18 -18.56 5.90
N ASN A 420 27.77 -18.08 4.72
CA ASN A 420 28.50 -18.30 3.48
C ASN A 420 29.94 -17.79 3.60
N ARG A 421 30.11 -16.55 4.09
CA ARG A 421 31.43 -15.96 4.33
C ARG A 421 32.27 -16.80 5.31
N MET A 422 31.69 -17.26 6.41
CA MET A 422 32.40 -18.12 7.37
C MET A 422 32.87 -19.44 6.74
N VAL A 423 32.02 -20.07 5.91
CA VAL A 423 32.37 -21.32 5.22
C VAL A 423 33.46 -21.10 4.19
N GLU A 424 33.42 -20.00 3.44
CA GLU A 424 34.47 -19.65 2.48
C GLU A 424 35.79 -19.32 3.15
N GLN A 425 35.78 -18.57 4.25
CA GLN A 425 36.97 -18.32 5.06
C GLN A 425 37.55 -19.63 5.59
N GLN A 426 36.72 -20.54 6.10
CA GLN A 426 37.19 -21.85 6.56
C GLN A 426 37.78 -22.68 5.40
N ARG A 427 37.13 -22.72 4.24
CA ARG A 427 37.66 -23.41 3.04
C ARG A 427 38.97 -22.80 2.55
N ALA A 428 39.13 -21.48 2.63
CA ALA A 428 40.37 -20.79 2.29
C ALA A 428 41.48 -21.10 3.32
N LEU A 429 41.15 -21.30 4.58
CA LEU A 429 42.10 -21.74 5.60
C LEU A 429 42.48 -23.22 5.41
N ASP A 430 41.50 -24.09 5.14
CA ASP A 430 41.70 -25.52 4.92
C ASP A 430 42.47 -25.79 3.61
N SER A 431 42.23 -25.04 2.52
CA SER A 431 43.01 -25.15 1.28
C SER A 431 44.47 -24.68 1.44
N ASN A 432 44.74 -23.90 2.49
CA ASN A 432 46.07 -23.48 2.90
C ASN A 432 46.68 -24.34 4.02
N THR A 433 45.98 -25.39 4.50
CA THR A 433 46.58 -26.37 5.42
C THR A 433 47.49 -27.32 4.63
N PRO A 434 48.82 -27.36 4.92
CA PRO A 434 49.73 -28.25 4.21
C PRO A 434 49.68 -29.62 4.87
N ASP A 435 49.07 -30.60 4.19
CA ASP A 435 49.25 -32.01 4.57
C ASP A 435 50.10 -32.76 3.54
N ASP A 436 51.18 -33.33 4.07
CA ASP A 436 52.10 -34.34 3.55
C ASP A 436 53.16 -34.04 2.44
N ASN A 437 54.36 -33.70 2.94
CA ASN A 437 55.61 -34.46 2.70
C ASN A 437 56.27 -34.49 1.31
N LYS A 438 55.99 -33.55 0.40
CA LYS A 438 56.81 -33.39 -0.83
C LYS A 438 57.46 -32.03 -1.06
N LYS A 439 57.04 -30.97 -0.39
CA LYS A 439 57.64 -29.63 -0.57
C LYS A 439 58.82 -29.32 0.36
N LEU A 440 58.99 -30.05 1.46
CA LEU A 440 60.09 -29.79 2.42
C LEU A 440 61.42 -30.47 2.04
N HIS A 441 61.43 -31.36 1.04
CA HIS A 441 62.67 -32.04 0.60
C HIS A 441 63.55 -31.19 -0.35
N ASN A 442 63.03 -30.08 -0.88
CA ASN A 442 63.78 -29.21 -1.80
C ASN A 442 64.30 -27.91 -1.16
N LEU A 443 64.19 -27.76 0.16
CA LEU A 443 64.73 -26.60 0.88
C LEU A 443 66.17 -26.82 1.40
N SER A 444 66.84 -27.91 1.03
CA SER A 444 68.21 -28.21 1.48
C SER A 444 69.29 -28.07 0.41
N LYS A 445 69.00 -27.52 -0.78
CA LYS A 445 70.03 -27.21 -1.77
C LYS A 445 69.84 -25.83 -2.40
N ASP A 446 70.94 -25.10 -2.36
CA ASP A 446 71.25 -23.80 -2.94
C ASP A 446 70.71 -22.54 -2.25
N SER A 447 71.60 -21.95 -1.46
CA SER A 447 71.64 -20.53 -1.14
C SER A 447 71.92 -19.72 -2.42
N GLY A 448 70.89 -19.20 -3.06
CA GLY A 448 71.07 -18.26 -4.17
C GLY A 448 69.77 -17.98 -4.93
N ALA A 449 69.37 -16.70 -4.93
CA ALA A 449 68.28 -16.12 -5.72
C ALA A 449 66.84 -16.47 -5.31
N ASN A 450 66.31 -15.75 -4.31
CA ASN A 450 64.87 -15.50 -4.22
C ASN A 450 64.47 -14.56 -5.36
N ILE A 451 64.26 -15.09 -6.55
CA ILE A 451 63.39 -14.44 -7.54
C ILE A 451 61.98 -14.82 -7.13
N LEU A 452 61.27 -13.88 -6.49
CA LEU A 452 59.82 -13.96 -6.38
C LEU A 452 59.27 -14.06 -7.81
N ASP A 453 58.73 -15.22 -8.15
CA ASP A 453 57.96 -15.41 -9.36
C ASP A 453 56.67 -14.58 -9.25
N THR A 454 56.73 -13.35 -9.77
CA THR A 454 55.58 -12.44 -9.90
C THR A 454 54.80 -12.69 -11.19
N SER A 455 54.98 -13.83 -11.88
CA SER A 455 54.24 -14.11 -13.13
C SER A 455 52.73 -14.25 -12.93
N ASN A 456 52.26 -14.39 -11.68
CA ASN A 456 50.83 -14.43 -11.34
C ASN A 456 50.32 -13.20 -10.56
N SER A 457 51.12 -12.14 -10.36
CA SER A 457 50.63 -10.92 -9.70
C SER A 457 49.67 -10.09 -10.56
N ASN A 458 49.47 -10.48 -11.83
CA ASN A 458 48.56 -9.82 -12.78
C ASN A 458 47.27 -10.62 -13.07
N LEU A 459 47.01 -11.73 -12.38
CA LEU A 459 45.79 -12.54 -12.58
C LEU A 459 44.67 -12.26 -11.56
N PHE A 460 44.91 -11.34 -10.62
CA PHE A 460 43.89 -10.80 -9.72
C PHE A 460 43.91 -9.28 -9.81
N THR A 461 43.66 -8.75 -11.00
CA THR A 461 42.99 -7.46 -11.05
C THR A 461 41.65 -7.65 -10.36
N SER A 462 41.39 -6.93 -9.27
CA SER A 462 40.04 -6.69 -8.81
C SER A 462 39.32 -5.99 -9.97
N LEU A 463 38.76 -6.78 -10.89
CA LEU A 463 37.72 -6.29 -11.76
C LEU A 463 36.70 -5.69 -10.80
N ASP A 464 36.48 -4.38 -10.92
CA ASP A 464 35.34 -3.69 -10.31
C ASP A 464 34.09 -4.44 -10.75
N ARG A 465 33.74 -5.48 -9.99
CA ARG A 465 32.59 -6.32 -10.26
C ARG A 465 31.42 -5.49 -9.79
N TYR A 466 30.80 -4.79 -10.74
CA TYR A 466 29.52 -4.17 -10.52
C TYR A 466 28.52 -5.26 -10.09
N ILE A 467 27.97 -5.13 -8.88
CA ILE A 467 26.95 -6.05 -8.35
C ILE A 467 25.59 -5.39 -8.59
N PRO A 468 24.82 -5.81 -9.61
CA PRO A 468 23.47 -5.28 -9.80
C PRO A 468 22.54 -5.85 -8.73
N ILE A 469 21.72 -5.00 -8.11
CA ILE A 469 20.56 -5.46 -7.33
C ILE A 469 19.34 -5.28 -8.22
N PRO A 470 18.65 -6.34 -8.64
CA PRO A 470 17.61 -6.15 -9.63
C PRO A 470 16.43 -5.39 -9.02
N SER A 471 15.97 -4.34 -9.68
CA SER A 471 14.80 -3.56 -9.26
C SER A 471 13.52 -4.11 -9.90
N SER A 472 12.41 -4.06 -9.16
CA SER A 472 11.09 -4.37 -9.71
C SER A 472 10.55 -3.18 -10.50
N ASP A 473 10.97 -3.00 -11.74
CA ASP A 473 10.51 -1.87 -12.57
C ASP A 473 9.07 -2.11 -13.05
N SER A 474 8.06 -1.88 -12.21
CA SER A 474 6.62 -2.07 -12.52
C SER A 474 6.23 -3.46 -13.08
N SER A 475 7.18 -4.39 -13.07
CA SER A 475 7.15 -5.71 -13.70
C SER A 475 7.27 -6.83 -12.66
N GLY A 476 7.18 -6.49 -11.36
CA GLY A 476 7.32 -7.44 -10.26
C GLY A 476 8.74 -7.98 -10.09
N LEU A 477 8.87 -9.02 -9.25
CA LEU A 477 10.12 -9.66 -8.79
C LEU A 477 10.91 -10.42 -9.87
N GLY A 478 10.72 -10.04 -11.13
CA GLY A 478 11.05 -10.86 -12.27
C GLY A 478 12.53 -11.03 -12.60
N ASN A 479 13.35 -10.10 -12.11
CA ASN A 479 14.77 -10.06 -12.44
C ASN A 479 15.66 -10.73 -11.36
N ILE A 480 15.10 -11.30 -10.29
CA ILE A 480 15.89 -11.77 -9.13
C ILE A 480 16.01 -13.27 -9.03
N TYR A 481 14.94 -13.99 -9.33
CA TYR A 481 15.07 -15.41 -9.59
C TYR A 481 15.55 -15.54 -11.03
N ALA A 482 16.66 -16.22 -11.25
CA ALA A 482 17.01 -16.74 -12.56
C ALA A 482 15.74 -17.33 -13.20
N SER A 483 15.20 -16.61 -14.18
CA SER A 483 14.02 -16.94 -14.99
C SER A 483 12.92 -17.75 -14.30
N TYR A 484 12.07 -17.09 -13.50
CA TYR A 484 10.65 -17.46 -13.44
C TYR A 484 9.79 -16.19 -13.51
N THR A 485 9.89 -15.48 -14.63
CA THR A 485 8.89 -14.48 -15.03
C THR A 485 7.91 -15.08 -16.01
N SER A 486 6.80 -15.55 -15.46
CA SER A 486 5.51 -15.44 -16.10
C SER A 486 5.19 -13.95 -16.29
N SER A 487 5.45 -13.42 -17.48
CA SER A 487 4.86 -12.15 -17.92
C SER A 487 3.36 -12.37 -18.09
N ILE A 488 2.59 -12.17 -17.02
CA ILE A 488 1.13 -12.12 -17.10
C ILE A 488 0.74 -10.71 -17.52
N ASN A 489 0.75 -10.49 -18.84
CA ASN A 489 -0.23 -9.64 -19.47
C ASN A 489 -0.89 -10.47 -20.57
N GLY A 490 -1.98 -11.13 -20.18
CA GLY A 490 -2.79 -11.97 -21.05
C GLY A 490 -3.15 -13.31 -20.42
N ASN A 491 -4.18 -13.30 -19.58
CA ASN A 491 -5.11 -14.41 -19.27
C ASN A 491 -4.58 -15.83 -19.00
N ALA A 492 -4.96 -16.29 -17.80
CA ALA A 492 -5.05 -17.67 -17.29
C ALA A 492 -3.75 -18.33 -16.76
N PRO A 493 -3.79 -18.93 -15.56
CA PRO A 493 -2.71 -19.79 -15.07
C PRO A 493 -2.52 -20.96 -16.05
N TYR A 494 -1.28 -21.18 -16.50
CA TYR A 494 -0.92 -22.33 -17.33
C TYR A 494 0.07 -23.21 -16.57
N SER A 495 -0.07 -24.53 -16.70
CA SER A 495 0.85 -25.49 -16.08
C SER A 495 2.05 -25.74 -16.99
N PRO A 496 3.29 -25.81 -16.46
CA PRO A 496 4.45 -26.26 -17.22
C PRO A 496 4.24 -27.69 -17.76
N ILE A 497 4.86 -27.99 -18.90
CA ILE A 497 4.86 -29.36 -19.45
C ILE A 497 6.01 -30.13 -18.80
N GLY A 498 5.69 -31.29 -18.21
CA GLY A 498 6.68 -32.17 -17.60
C GLY A 498 7.66 -32.75 -18.64
N VAL A 499 8.81 -33.23 -18.15
CA VAL A 499 9.87 -33.80 -18.99
C VAL A 499 9.33 -34.97 -19.82
N ILE A 500 9.53 -34.92 -21.13
CA ILE A 500 9.19 -36.02 -22.04
C ILE A 500 10.50 -36.78 -22.31
N ALA A 501 10.51 -38.08 -21.99
CA ALA A 501 11.68 -38.92 -22.24
C ALA A 501 11.84 -39.25 -23.72
N GLY A 502 13.08 -39.43 -24.17
CA GLY A 502 13.40 -39.86 -25.53
C GLY A 502 14.15 -38.81 -26.35
N SER A 503 14.25 -39.06 -27.66
CA SER A 503 14.95 -38.18 -28.60
C SER A 503 14.23 -36.83 -28.76
N ALA A 504 14.91 -35.84 -29.35
CA ALA A 504 14.28 -34.56 -29.68
C ALA A 504 13.00 -34.72 -30.51
N LYS A 505 12.94 -35.75 -31.37
CA LYS A 505 11.75 -36.10 -32.16
C LYS A 505 10.61 -36.60 -31.27
N ASP A 506 10.90 -37.47 -30.31
CA ASP A 506 9.89 -38.01 -29.39
C ASP A 506 9.31 -36.90 -28.50
N GLN A 507 10.19 -36.02 -28.01
CA GLN A 507 9.83 -34.83 -27.24
C GLN A 507 8.98 -33.86 -28.06
N ALA A 508 9.36 -33.57 -29.31
CA ALA A 508 8.60 -32.70 -30.21
C ALA A 508 7.20 -33.26 -30.48
N MET A 509 7.10 -34.55 -30.79
CA MET A 509 5.81 -35.21 -31.02
C MET A 509 4.95 -35.19 -29.75
N GLY A 510 5.57 -35.38 -28.57
CA GLY A 510 4.90 -35.26 -27.27
C GLY A 510 4.32 -33.86 -27.02
N LEU A 511 5.11 -32.81 -27.25
CA LEU A 511 4.66 -31.42 -27.15
C LEU A 511 3.50 -31.13 -28.11
N LEU A 512 3.62 -31.54 -29.38
CA LEU A 512 2.60 -31.31 -30.41
C LEU A 512 1.29 -32.02 -30.11
N ARG A 513 1.31 -33.24 -29.55
CA ARG A 513 0.08 -33.92 -29.10
C ARG A 513 -0.65 -33.12 -28.02
N GLN A 514 0.10 -32.54 -27.07
CA GLN A 514 -0.47 -31.75 -25.98
C GLN A 514 -1.01 -30.40 -26.47
N PHE A 515 -0.36 -29.76 -27.45
CA PHE A 515 -0.79 -28.46 -27.96
C PHE A 515 -1.93 -28.54 -28.98
N GLU A 516 -1.87 -29.48 -29.92
CA GLU A 516 -2.79 -29.50 -31.06
C GLU A 516 -4.08 -30.30 -30.79
N GLY A 517 -4.00 -31.33 -29.93
CA GLY A 517 -5.10 -32.28 -29.72
C GLY A 517 -5.45 -33.09 -30.98
N PHE A 518 -6.07 -34.27 -30.81
CA PHE A 518 -6.46 -35.11 -31.94
C PHE A 518 -7.90 -34.85 -32.38
N ILE A 519 -8.11 -34.62 -33.68
CA ILE A 519 -9.44 -34.62 -34.31
C ILE A 519 -9.53 -35.65 -35.43
N SER A 520 -10.58 -36.49 -35.41
CA SER A 520 -10.78 -37.57 -36.38
C SER A 520 -11.44 -37.12 -37.70
N THR A 521 -12.06 -35.94 -37.71
CA THR A 521 -12.78 -35.39 -38.86
C THR A 521 -12.29 -33.97 -39.12
N ALA A 522 -12.08 -33.64 -40.40
CA ALA A 522 -11.53 -32.35 -40.79
C ALA A 522 -12.40 -31.18 -40.31
N LYS A 523 -11.76 -30.14 -39.76
CA LYS A 523 -12.39 -28.88 -39.36
C LYS A 523 -11.73 -27.72 -40.10
N TYR A 524 -12.52 -26.74 -40.53
CA TYR A 524 -11.98 -25.56 -41.18
C TYR A 524 -11.30 -24.65 -40.15
N ASP A 525 -10.04 -24.34 -40.38
CA ASP A 525 -9.22 -23.46 -39.55
C ASP A 525 -8.67 -22.35 -40.43
N VAL A 526 -8.85 -21.08 -40.04
CA VAL A 526 -8.46 -19.78 -40.65
C VAL A 526 -8.26 -19.72 -42.19
N ASN A 527 -7.42 -20.57 -42.77
CA ASN A 527 -7.07 -20.64 -44.19
C ASN A 527 -7.20 -22.02 -44.87
N ALA A 528 -7.34 -23.14 -44.13
CA ALA A 528 -7.39 -24.50 -44.68
C ALA A 528 -8.07 -25.51 -43.74
N PRO A 529 -8.69 -26.59 -44.27
CA PRO A 529 -9.18 -27.68 -43.42
C PRO A 529 -8.01 -28.44 -42.75
N ARG A 530 -8.16 -28.72 -41.45
CA ARG A 530 -7.18 -29.42 -40.61
C ARG A 530 -7.77 -30.71 -40.04
N VAL A 531 -6.96 -31.76 -39.93
CA VAL A 531 -7.32 -33.05 -39.31
C VAL A 531 -6.15 -33.62 -38.50
N GLY A 532 -6.39 -34.61 -37.64
CA GLY A 532 -5.35 -35.19 -36.79
C GLY A 532 -4.85 -34.18 -35.75
N TYR A 533 -3.53 -33.99 -35.68
CA TYR A 533 -2.88 -33.01 -34.80
C TYR A 533 -2.67 -31.67 -35.53
N GLY A 534 -3.75 -31.05 -36.00
CA GLY A 534 -3.69 -29.76 -36.71
C GLY A 534 -3.02 -29.82 -38.09
N SER A 535 -3.14 -30.94 -38.81
CA SER A 535 -2.46 -31.15 -40.10
C SER A 535 -3.32 -30.84 -41.30
N ASP A 536 -2.73 -30.26 -42.35
CA ASP A 536 -3.34 -30.13 -43.69
C ASP A 536 -3.05 -31.33 -44.60
N THR A 537 -2.36 -32.34 -44.07
CA THR A 537 -2.07 -33.61 -44.74
C THR A 537 -2.37 -34.79 -43.81
N ILE A 538 -2.57 -35.96 -44.40
CA ILE A 538 -2.55 -37.26 -43.71
C ILE A 538 -1.52 -38.16 -44.37
N THR A 539 -0.91 -39.04 -43.59
CA THR A 539 0.01 -40.08 -44.09
C THR A 539 -0.61 -41.44 -43.86
N ARG A 540 -1.02 -42.11 -44.94
CA ARG A 540 -1.68 -43.42 -44.86
C ARG A 540 -0.69 -44.53 -44.50
N ALA A 541 -1.22 -45.72 -44.19
CA ALA A 541 -0.42 -46.91 -43.89
C ALA A 541 0.56 -47.33 -45.00
N ASP A 542 0.25 -47.03 -46.25
CA ASP A 542 1.11 -47.25 -47.42
C ASP A 542 2.18 -46.15 -47.63
N GLY A 543 2.24 -45.16 -46.72
CA GLY A 543 3.14 -44.02 -46.80
C GLY A 543 2.67 -42.89 -47.73
N THR A 544 1.49 -43.01 -48.36
CA THR A 544 0.97 -41.96 -49.23
C THR A 544 0.55 -40.73 -48.44
N VAL A 545 1.03 -39.55 -48.87
CA VAL A 545 0.67 -38.25 -48.28
C VAL A 545 -0.50 -37.68 -49.07
N VAL A 546 -1.61 -37.38 -48.39
CA VAL A 546 -2.82 -36.83 -49.00
C VAL A 546 -3.23 -35.54 -48.34
N LYS A 547 -3.57 -34.54 -49.16
CA LYS A 547 -4.05 -33.25 -48.71
C LYS A 547 -5.46 -33.37 -48.10
N VAL A 548 -5.64 -32.72 -46.96
CA VAL A 548 -6.91 -32.69 -46.25
C VAL A 548 -7.93 -31.86 -47.02
N THR A 549 -9.14 -32.39 -47.15
CA THR A 549 -10.34 -31.71 -47.64
C THR A 549 -11.40 -31.71 -46.54
N SER A 550 -12.46 -30.92 -46.69
CA SER A 550 -13.53 -30.79 -45.67
C SER A 550 -14.21 -32.11 -45.29
N ASN A 551 -14.14 -33.13 -46.16
CA ASN A 551 -14.75 -34.45 -45.94
C ASN A 551 -13.73 -35.50 -45.47
N THR A 552 -12.48 -35.11 -45.20
CA THR A 552 -11.42 -36.05 -44.81
C THR A 552 -11.61 -36.50 -43.37
N THR A 553 -11.54 -37.82 -43.17
CA THR A 553 -11.45 -38.46 -41.85
C THR A 553 -10.11 -39.17 -41.70
N THR A 554 -9.62 -39.29 -40.47
CA THR A 554 -8.33 -39.93 -40.18
C THR A 554 -8.40 -40.77 -38.90
N THR A 555 -7.60 -41.83 -38.86
CA THR A 555 -7.38 -42.63 -37.65
C THR A 555 -6.29 -41.99 -36.79
N ARG A 556 -6.21 -42.38 -35.52
CA ARG A 556 -5.13 -41.88 -34.64
C ARG A 556 -3.78 -42.36 -35.17
N GLU A 557 -3.73 -43.58 -35.68
CA GLU A 557 -2.53 -44.22 -36.21
C GLU A 557 -2.02 -43.51 -37.47
N ASP A 558 -2.92 -43.10 -38.38
CA ASP A 558 -2.55 -42.28 -39.54
C ASP A 558 -2.08 -40.88 -39.14
N ALA A 559 -2.74 -40.25 -38.15
CA ALA A 559 -2.34 -38.94 -37.64
C ALA A 559 -0.97 -38.98 -36.92
N GLU A 560 -0.66 -40.07 -36.22
CA GLU A 560 0.66 -40.29 -35.60
C GLU A 560 1.76 -40.49 -36.64
N ARG A 561 1.48 -41.22 -37.73
CA ARG A 561 2.40 -41.33 -38.88
C ARG A 561 2.66 -39.98 -39.52
N ASP A 562 1.61 -39.20 -39.74
CA ASP A 562 1.72 -37.87 -40.32
C ASP A 562 2.51 -36.91 -39.42
N LEU A 563 2.21 -36.92 -38.12
CA LEU A 563 2.94 -36.15 -37.11
C LEU A 563 4.43 -36.50 -37.10
N ALA A 564 4.78 -37.79 -37.14
CA ALA A 564 6.16 -38.25 -37.17
C ALA A 564 6.91 -37.82 -38.43
N ARG A 565 6.24 -37.84 -39.60
CA ARG A 565 6.79 -37.35 -40.87
C ARG A 565 7.02 -35.85 -40.83
N ARG A 566 6.01 -35.07 -40.46
CA ARG A 566 6.09 -33.59 -40.43
C ARG A 566 7.09 -33.08 -39.39
N THR A 567 7.20 -33.75 -38.24
CA THR A 567 8.25 -33.45 -37.24
C THR A 567 9.65 -33.58 -37.85
N HIS A 568 9.88 -34.60 -38.68
CA HIS A 568 11.16 -34.78 -39.38
C HIS A 568 11.39 -33.74 -40.49
N GLU A 569 10.34 -33.38 -41.24
CA GLU A 569 10.40 -32.32 -42.25
C GLU A 569 10.76 -30.97 -41.63
N TYR A 570 10.12 -30.60 -40.52
CA TYR A 570 10.43 -29.37 -39.80
C TYR A 570 11.83 -29.40 -39.20
N SER A 571 12.28 -30.52 -38.64
CA SER A 571 13.67 -30.66 -38.20
C SER A 571 14.65 -30.39 -39.34
N THR A 572 14.38 -30.94 -40.53
CA THR A 572 15.23 -30.74 -41.72
C THR A 572 15.17 -29.29 -42.20
N GLN A 573 14.00 -28.67 -42.16
CA GLN A 573 13.83 -27.25 -42.51
C GLN A 573 14.61 -26.35 -41.55
N ILE A 574 14.48 -26.55 -40.24
CA ILE A 574 15.19 -25.78 -39.22
C ILE A 574 16.70 -25.90 -39.41
N GLN A 575 17.22 -27.10 -39.68
CA GLN A 575 18.64 -27.30 -39.98
C GLN A 575 19.13 -26.47 -41.18
N ARG A 576 18.29 -26.26 -42.21
CA ARG A 576 18.63 -25.36 -43.33
C ARG A 576 18.58 -23.89 -42.94
N GLU A 577 17.72 -23.52 -41.99
CA GLU A 577 17.50 -22.13 -41.57
C GLU A 577 18.56 -21.67 -40.55
N ILE A 578 19.02 -22.52 -39.63
CA ILE A 578 19.99 -22.16 -38.58
C ILE A 578 21.37 -22.79 -38.76
N GLY A 579 21.50 -23.75 -39.67
CA GLY A 579 22.70 -24.56 -39.91
C GLY A 579 22.71 -25.89 -39.14
N SER A 580 23.18 -26.97 -39.78
CA SER A 580 23.24 -28.30 -39.17
C SER A 580 24.17 -28.37 -37.95
N SER A 581 25.27 -27.59 -37.94
CA SER A 581 26.17 -27.50 -36.78
C SER A 581 25.47 -26.88 -35.58
N THR A 582 24.80 -25.74 -35.78
CA THR A 582 23.98 -25.07 -34.78
C THR A 582 22.94 -26.03 -34.22
N TRP A 583 22.18 -26.69 -35.11
CA TRP A 583 21.14 -27.65 -34.70
C TRP A 583 21.69 -28.77 -33.82
N ASN A 584 22.81 -29.38 -34.21
CA ASN A 584 23.39 -30.50 -33.48
C ASN A 584 23.95 -30.14 -32.10
N ASN A 585 24.26 -28.86 -31.87
CA ASN A 585 24.76 -28.35 -30.59
C ASN A 585 23.64 -27.92 -29.62
N LEU A 586 22.36 -27.95 -30.04
CA LEU A 586 21.23 -27.67 -29.17
C LEU A 586 20.83 -28.92 -28.36
N THR A 587 20.32 -28.70 -27.15
CA THR A 587 19.77 -29.79 -26.32
C THR A 587 18.55 -30.43 -26.99
N PRO A 588 18.22 -31.70 -26.70
CA PRO A 588 17.02 -32.34 -27.24
C PRO A 588 15.73 -31.57 -26.96
N SER A 589 15.64 -30.90 -25.80
CA SER A 589 14.48 -30.07 -25.43
C SER A 589 14.42 -28.76 -26.19
N ALA A 590 15.57 -28.13 -26.47
CA ALA A 590 15.68 -26.98 -27.38
C ALA A 590 15.29 -27.33 -28.82
N GLN A 591 15.78 -28.46 -29.33
CA GLN A 591 15.40 -28.97 -30.65
C GLN A 591 13.89 -29.25 -30.73
N ALA A 592 13.32 -29.88 -29.69
CA ALA A 592 11.89 -30.18 -29.63
C ALA A 592 11.01 -28.93 -29.61
N ALA A 593 11.38 -27.94 -28.80
CA ALA A 593 10.68 -26.66 -28.73
C ALA A 593 10.75 -25.88 -30.05
N LEU A 594 11.90 -25.88 -30.75
CA LEU A 594 12.02 -25.27 -32.08
C LEU A 594 11.16 -25.97 -33.14
N ILE A 595 11.02 -27.29 -33.07
CA ILE A 595 10.09 -28.03 -33.96
C ILE A 595 8.65 -27.64 -33.65
N SER A 596 8.24 -27.59 -32.37
CA SER A 596 6.91 -27.13 -31.99
C SER A 596 6.64 -25.68 -32.41
N TYR A 597 7.63 -24.80 -32.25
CA TYR A 597 7.59 -23.42 -32.70
C TYR A 597 7.35 -23.33 -34.22
N THR A 598 8.11 -24.09 -34.98
CA THR A 598 8.03 -24.10 -36.45
C THR A 598 6.74 -24.75 -36.94
N TYR A 599 6.20 -25.74 -36.24
CA TYR A 599 4.90 -26.33 -36.55
C TYR A 599 3.78 -25.27 -36.50
N ASN A 600 3.87 -24.33 -35.56
CA ASN A 600 2.91 -23.24 -35.39
C ASN A 600 3.14 -22.06 -36.37
N TYR A 601 4.40 -21.63 -36.56
CA TYR A 601 4.74 -20.45 -37.39
C TYR A 601 4.97 -20.79 -38.88
N GLY A 602 5.18 -22.06 -39.19
CA GLY A 602 5.51 -22.62 -40.50
C GLY A 602 7.00 -22.53 -40.90
N THR A 603 7.76 -21.59 -40.32
CA THR A 603 9.19 -21.37 -40.59
C THR A 603 9.80 -20.49 -39.49
N LEU A 604 11.08 -20.68 -39.15
CA LEU A 604 11.81 -19.77 -38.24
C LEU A 604 12.26 -18.49 -38.93
N ASN A 605 12.29 -18.43 -40.26
CA ASN A 605 12.71 -17.23 -41.02
C ASN A 605 11.82 -16.01 -40.75
N LYS A 606 10.58 -16.23 -40.28
CA LYS A 606 9.69 -15.15 -39.82
C LYS A 606 10.20 -14.48 -38.53
N THR A 607 11.11 -15.12 -37.81
CA THR A 607 11.59 -14.71 -36.50
C THR A 607 13.11 -14.74 -36.41
N LYS A 608 13.74 -13.72 -36.99
CA LYS A 608 15.21 -13.55 -36.97
C LYS A 608 15.81 -13.59 -35.56
N SER A 609 15.08 -13.11 -34.56
CA SER A 609 15.53 -13.14 -33.16
C SER A 609 15.66 -14.55 -32.61
N VAL A 610 14.79 -15.49 -33.02
CA VAL A 610 14.84 -16.88 -32.57
C VAL A 610 16.00 -17.62 -33.26
N ILE A 611 16.26 -17.32 -34.54
CA ILE A 611 17.43 -17.84 -35.26
C ILE A 611 18.74 -17.41 -34.59
N ALA A 612 18.90 -16.10 -34.34
CA ALA A 612 20.10 -15.57 -33.68
C ALA A 612 20.29 -16.15 -32.28
N ALA A 613 19.20 -16.34 -31.52
CA ALA A 613 19.25 -16.93 -30.19
C ALA A 613 19.61 -18.43 -30.24
N ALA A 614 19.13 -19.17 -31.23
CA ALA A 614 19.50 -20.58 -31.43
C ALA A 614 20.99 -20.71 -31.76
N GLN A 615 21.54 -19.81 -32.59
CA GLN A 615 22.97 -19.75 -32.90
C GLN A 615 23.81 -19.44 -31.66
N ALA A 616 23.44 -18.40 -30.90
CA ALA A 616 24.12 -18.05 -29.66
C ALA A 616 24.05 -19.16 -28.60
N ALA A 617 22.92 -19.86 -28.50
CA ALA A 617 22.76 -20.99 -27.58
C ALA A 617 23.66 -22.19 -27.98
N ALA A 618 23.74 -22.48 -29.28
CA ALA A 618 24.61 -23.53 -29.81
C ALA A 618 26.11 -23.22 -29.64
N GLU A 619 26.50 -21.94 -29.63
CA GLU A 619 27.88 -21.50 -29.41
C GLU A 619 28.28 -21.52 -27.93
N SER A 620 27.37 -21.09 -27.06
CA SER A 620 27.64 -20.92 -25.62
C SER A 620 27.30 -22.14 -24.76
N GLY A 621 26.46 -23.05 -25.26
CA GLY A 621 25.88 -24.14 -24.47
C GLY A 621 24.74 -23.70 -23.54
N ASP A 622 24.47 -22.40 -23.42
CA ASP A 622 23.39 -21.84 -22.60
C ASP A 622 22.10 -21.67 -23.43
N MET A 623 21.11 -22.50 -23.12
CA MET A 623 19.82 -22.50 -23.82
C MET A 623 18.86 -21.39 -23.32
N ALA A 624 19.19 -20.65 -22.26
CA ALA A 624 18.34 -19.61 -21.68
C ALA A 624 18.04 -18.50 -22.70
N LYS A 625 19.03 -18.12 -23.52
CA LYS A 625 18.85 -17.12 -24.58
C LYS A 625 17.80 -17.56 -25.60
N LEU A 626 17.80 -18.84 -25.98
CA LEU A 626 16.81 -19.40 -26.89
C LEU A 626 15.42 -19.47 -26.24
N ALA A 627 15.32 -19.90 -24.97
CA ALA A 627 14.08 -19.91 -24.22
C ALA A 627 13.45 -18.51 -24.12
N ILE A 628 14.25 -17.49 -23.79
CA ILE A 628 13.81 -16.09 -23.73
C ILE A 628 13.35 -15.58 -25.09
N ALA A 629 14.09 -15.88 -26.16
CA ALA A 629 13.72 -15.46 -27.51
C ALA A 629 12.38 -16.05 -27.97
N ILE A 630 12.06 -17.28 -27.55
CA ILE A 630 10.75 -17.91 -27.77
C ILE A 630 9.67 -17.29 -26.88
N ARG A 631 9.95 -17.06 -25.59
CA ARG A 631 9.02 -16.46 -24.64
C ARG A 631 8.60 -15.04 -25.04
N ASN A 632 9.54 -14.26 -25.60
CA ASN A 632 9.27 -12.91 -26.10
C ASN A 632 8.31 -12.87 -27.31
N ARG A 633 8.00 -14.02 -27.91
CA ARG A 633 6.97 -14.14 -28.95
C ARG A 633 5.57 -14.40 -28.38
N SER A 634 5.43 -14.44 -27.05
CA SER A 634 4.14 -14.59 -26.37
C SER A 634 3.15 -13.48 -26.71
N VAL A 635 3.64 -12.27 -27.04
CA VAL A 635 2.84 -11.11 -27.42
C VAL A 635 2.37 -11.13 -28.88
N ASP A 636 2.91 -12.03 -29.70
CA ASP A 636 2.53 -12.14 -31.11
C ASP A 636 1.03 -12.43 -31.24
N ASN A 637 0.39 -11.89 -32.30
CA ASN A 637 -1.04 -12.05 -32.57
C ASN A 637 -1.94 -11.68 -31.36
N ASN A 638 -1.65 -10.58 -30.67
CA ASN A 638 -2.38 -10.11 -29.49
C ASN A 638 -2.43 -11.13 -28.34
N GLY A 639 -1.36 -11.94 -28.17
CA GLY A 639 -1.26 -12.86 -27.04
C GLY A 639 -1.95 -14.21 -27.24
N VAL A 640 -2.51 -14.50 -28.43
CA VAL A 640 -3.21 -15.76 -28.72
C VAL A 640 -2.31 -16.98 -28.44
N ASN A 641 -1.01 -16.86 -28.75
CA ASN A 641 -0.04 -17.93 -28.56
C ASN A 641 0.70 -17.86 -27.21
N SER A 642 0.35 -16.92 -26.33
CA SER A 642 1.10 -16.62 -25.10
C SER A 642 1.35 -17.86 -24.24
N ARG A 643 0.28 -18.62 -23.94
CA ARG A 643 0.37 -19.89 -23.20
C ARG A 643 1.38 -20.86 -23.81
N ARG A 644 1.29 -21.10 -25.13
CA ARG A 644 2.16 -22.06 -25.82
C ARG A 644 3.62 -21.61 -25.85
N ARG A 645 3.87 -20.33 -26.12
CA ARG A 645 5.25 -19.78 -26.14
C ARG A 645 5.89 -19.89 -24.76
N ASN A 646 5.14 -19.64 -23.71
CA ASN A 646 5.63 -19.78 -22.35
C ASN A 646 5.92 -21.24 -21.99
N GLN A 647 5.02 -22.18 -22.33
CA GLN A 647 5.23 -23.61 -22.10
C GLN A 647 6.44 -24.16 -22.88
N GLU A 648 6.67 -23.73 -24.12
CA GLU A 648 7.85 -24.10 -24.90
C GLU A 648 9.14 -23.53 -24.31
N ALA A 649 9.12 -22.28 -23.83
CA ALA A 649 10.27 -21.67 -23.18
C ALA A 649 10.61 -22.31 -21.83
N ASP A 650 9.59 -22.65 -21.04
CA ASP A 650 9.76 -23.41 -19.78
C ASP A 650 10.35 -24.80 -20.07
N TYR A 651 9.91 -25.45 -21.16
CA TYR A 651 10.40 -26.77 -21.55
C TYR A 651 11.90 -26.80 -21.91
N ILE A 652 12.42 -25.68 -22.45
CA ILE A 652 13.85 -25.50 -22.74
C ILE A 652 14.65 -25.20 -21.47
N SER A 653 14.05 -24.50 -20.51
CA SER A 653 14.78 -24.01 -19.32
C SER A 653 14.87 -25.07 -18.21
N ASN A 654 13.92 -26.01 -18.21
CA ASN A 654 13.77 -27.02 -17.17
C ASN A 654 14.43 -28.38 -17.50
N ASN A 655 15.05 -28.52 -18.69
CA ASN A 655 15.65 -29.75 -19.23
C ASN A 655 16.89 -29.44 -20.05
#